data_AF-A0A3D3F432-F1
#
_entry.id   AF-A0A3D3F432-F1
#
_cell.length_a   1.000
_cell.length_b   1.000
_cell.length_c   1.000
_cell.angle_alpha   90.00
_cell.angle_beta   90.00
_cell.angle_gamma   90.00
#
_symmetry.space_group_name_H-M   'P 1'
#
loop_
_entity.id
_entity.type
_entity.pdbx_description
1 polymer ?
#
loop_
_entity_poly.entity_id
_entity_poly.type
_entity_poly.pdbx_seq_one_letter_code
_entity_poly.pdbx_strand_id
1 'polypeptide(L)'
;GNKSHEPDIAPPLLRMILTEDLHYWQQTTDINRWLNALKNKPDDMDFSHLPNDQFYAHWQEHLSRALEPNDFKIVPAFTEIATLHRDYIREFSSLSHRVQYIFFLLGQATMLDMMDHLLWDLNRQLADMYQELSVDEVHDMIDTVFETLKNFINTHMSIVLDCVLTIGKAVLKGNNGYLHKHIIEHIIDLGFTPPGEVRISGDWQIEVDKNHVKHLRILLELISINPLQNKDLLAFTIISLSKHGVFISDTDLFQKDVSAFLGANLKPIFVQSKHLLRMFPVFFNEIGAEGEIRDASTNLDEMSQRKDRLIHFLRKQVHTESNNTHITLIERILRYWITQDPAPLEHIIPADVWENIQEIDERTLQQSHATKQFLADNHLTDTELLSLSWQKVEIIFANLEEDYYNKRLKLLCYCHFLLKDKYNLDPYDIVKFLSRYSFFDGNEQNRLRSSLTRRDYDSSIRQMLNYIGRLNTQILDPKPTSPWENIYYKRHIAAGIPSMYGMYREPKLEAMGMVFRLENVIRRLFERSVGQLNLNYINGKTMRRIVRILEIYDFAMQQEMVSSDAFSTALAMLSSVQNISNLSLEQYLDIFNLLKDSVNELANEYYYRFYDSQLAITRTDDDSRTTSEIFAEEFYRNLLSASFLVQGLDNFITRILESLTQMRRLFSKENIVKLMSYDPDRLFFHLYTRNSRIENQVLLGSKAFFLKRMHQYEFPIPPGFVITTDLFRNREIINTHPDISSEF
;
A
#
# COMPACT_ATOMS: atom_id res chain seq x y z
N GLY A 1 -34.41 55.83 11.35
CA GLY A 1 -34.14 56.88 10.35
C GLY A 1 -33.00 57.75 10.86
N ASN A 2 -31.81 57.56 10.31
CA ASN A 2 -30.72 58.53 10.33
C ASN A 2 -30.37 58.72 8.85
N LYS A 3 -30.81 59.85 8.26
CA LYS A 3 -30.51 60.20 6.88
C LYS A 3 -29.07 60.73 6.85
N SER A 4 -28.22 60.06 6.07
CA SER A 4 -26.91 60.57 5.68
C SER A 4 -27.07 61.94 5.00
N HIS A 5 -26.25 62.90 5.41
CA HIS A 5 -26.18 64.26 4.87
C HIS A 5 -25.19 64.33 3.70
N GLU A 6 -25.49 63.67 2.59
CA GLU A 6 -24.89 63.92 1.26
C GLU A 6 -25.67 63.13 0.17
N PRO A 7 -26.79 63.66 -0.35
CA PRO A 7 -27.61 62.96 -1.36
C PRO A 7 -27.06 63.07 -2.80
N ASP A 8 -26.13 64.01 -3.05
CA ASP A 8 -25.71 64.39 -4.41
C ASP A 8 -24.45 63.66 -4.93
N ILE A 9 -23.74 62.89 -4.08
CA ILE A 9 -22.51 62.19 -4.47
C ILE A 9 -22.80 60.78 -5.01
N ALA A 10 -23.93 60.18 -4.63
CA ALA A 10 -24.25 58.79 -4.98
C ALA A 10 -24.54 58.57 -6.47
N PRO A 11 -25.38 59.38 -7.17
CA PRO A 11 -25.66 59.15 -8.59
C PRO A 11 -24.45 59.32 -9.53
N PRO A 12 -23.58 60.35 -9.37
CA PRO A 12 -22.36 60.48 -10.18
C PRO A 12 -21.37 59.33 -9.96
N LEU A 13 -21.17 58.92 -8.70
CA LEU A 13 -20.28 57.81 -8.36
C LEU A 13 -20.78 56.49 -8.94
N LEU A 14 -22.08 56.22 -8.81
CA LEU A 14 -22.70 54.99 -9.29
C LEU A 14 -22.73 54.91 -10.83
N ARG A 15 -22.94 56.06 -11.50
CA ARG A 15 -22.75 56.18 -12.95
C ARG A 15 -21.31 55.86 -13.35
N MET A 16 -20.32 56.41 -12.64
CA MET A 16 -18.90 56.16 -12.93
C MET A 16 -18.56 54.67 -12.79
N ILE A 17 -18.95 54.03 -11.68
CA ILE A 17 -18.71 52.61 -11.43
C ILE A 17 -19.35 51.74 -12.52
N LEU A 18 -20.65 51.91 -12.80
CA LEU A 18 -21.33 51.10 -13.83
C LEU A 18 -20.78 51.34 -15.24
N THR A 19 -20.33 52.56 -15.54
CA THR A 19 -19.71 52.87 -16.84
C THR A 19 -18.36 52.18 -16.98
N GLU A 20 -17.53 52.22 -15.94
CA GLU A 20 -16.24 51.52 -15.90
C GLU A 20 -16.45 50.00 -15.96
N ASP A 21 -17.43 49.45 -15.24
CA ASP A 21 -17.77 48.02 -15.28
C ASP A 21 -18.14 47.58 -16.71
N LEU A 22 -19.04 48.32 -17.38
CA LEU A 22 -19.44 47.99 -18.76
C LEU A 22 -18.28 48.14 -19.75
N HIS A 23 -17.41 49.15 -19.59
CA HIS A 23 -16.22 49.30 -20.43
C HIS A 23 -15.23 48.16 -20.21
N TYR A 24 -15.01 47.77 -18.96
CA TYR A 24 -14.12 46.68 -18.62
C TYR A 24 -14.62 45.36 -19.22
N TRP A 25 -15.91 45.03 -19.05
CA TRP A 25 -16.54 43.87 -19.70
C TRP A 25 -16.44 43.90 -21.23
N GLN A 26 -16.70 45.05 -21.85
CA GLN A 26 -16.60 45.19 -23.31
C GLN A 26 -15.16 45.00 -23.82
N GLN A 27 -14.16 45.50 -23.09
CA GLN A 27 -12.75 45.40 -23.48
C GLN A 27 -12.17 44.00 -23.27
N THR A 28 -12.58 43.30 -22.21
CA THR A 28 -12.09 41.96 -21.91
C THR A 28 -12.83 40.89 -22.73
N THR A 29 -14.15 41.02 -22.86
CA THR A 29 -15.02 39.93 -23.33
C THR A 29 -15.46 40.16 -24.77
N ASP A 30 -14.52 40.07 -25.72
CA ASP A 30 -14.78 40.25 -27.16
C ASP A 30 -15.40 38.98 -27.78
N ILE A 31 -16.71 38.81 -27.55
CA ILE A 31 -17.50 37.70 -28.11
C ILE A 31 -17.48 37.69 -29.64
N ASN A 32 -17.52 38.87 -30.28
CA ASN A 32 -17.58 38.98 -31.73
C ASN A 32 -16.31 38.42 -32.38
N ARG A 33 -15.15 38.72 -31.80
CA ARG A 33 -13.88 38.13 -32.21
C ARG A 33 -13.82 36.64 -31.96
N TRP A 34 -14.31 36.17 -30.81
CA TRP A 34 -14.37 34.74 -30.52
C TRP A 34 -15.26 33.98 -31.51
N LEU A 35 -16.49 34.45 -31.76
CA LEU A 35 -17.42 33.86 -32.74
C LEU A 35 -16.85 33.80 -34.16
N ASN A 36 -16.05 34.80 -34.54
CA ASN A 36 -15.38 34.83 -35.84
C ASN A 36 -14.18 33.89 -35.94
N ALA A 37 -13.59 33.49 -34.81
CA ALA A 37 -12.48 32.55 -34.75
C ALA A 37 -12.95 31.07 -34.75
N LEU A 38 -14.24 30.81 -34.52
CA LEU A 38 -14.80 29.45 -34.54
C LEU A 38 -14.72 28.85 -35.96
N LYS A 39 -14.08 27.67 -36.08
CA LYS A 39 -13.98 26.94 -37.35
C LYS A 39 -15.35 26.53 -37.91
N ASN A 40 -16.28 26.15 -37.03
CA ASN A 40 -17.65 25.77 -37.37
C ASN A 40 -18.61 26.72 -36.63
N LYS A 41 -19.18 27.69 -37.34
CA LYS A 41 -20.15 28.62 -36.77
C LYS A 41 -21.47 27.89 -36.50
N PRO A 42 -22.20 28.21 -35.42
CA PRO A 42 -23.54 27.68 -35.23
C PRO A 42 -24.48 28.25 -36.30
N ASP A 43 -25.14 27.37 -37.06
CA ASP A 43 -25.93 27.74 -38.24
C ASP A 43 -27.30 28.40 -37.90
N ASP A 44 -27.79 28.27 -36.66
CA ASP A 44 -29.18 28.61 -36.25
C ASP A 44 -29.30 29.57 -35.05
N MET A 45 -28.28 30.35 -34.71
CA MET A 45 -28.32 31.20 -33.49
C MET A 45 -28.66 32.67 -33.73
N ASP A 46 -29.57 33.18 -32.89
CA ASP A 46 -29.78 34.61 -32.70
C ASP A 46 -28.77 35.17 -31.67
N PHE A 47 -27.76 35.87 -32.18
CA PHE A 47 -26.72 36.51 -31.37
C PHE A 47 -27.18 37.84 -30.73
N SER A 48 -28.44 38.26 -30.94
CA SER A 48 -28.97 39.54 -30.41
C SER A 48 -29.02 39.58 -28.88
N HIS A 49 -29.10 38.42 -28.23
CA HIS A 49 -29.18 38.28 -26.78
C HIS A 49 -27.82 38.12 -26.08
N LEU A 50 -26.71 38.01 -26.82
CA LEU A 50 -25.37 38.01 -26.22
C LEU A 50 -25.02 39.41 -25.68
N PRO A 51 -24.23 39.50 -24.61
CA PRO A 51 -23.54 40.72 -24.20
C PRO A 51 -22.48 41.12 -25.26
N ASN A 52 -22.92 41.46 -26.47
CA ASN A 52 -22.10 41.87 -27.59
C ASN A 52 -21.96 43.41 -27.59
N ASP A 53 -21.26 43.97 -28.59
CA ASP A 53 -21.08 45.42 -28.70
C ASP A 53 -22.40 46.23 -28.70
N GLN A 54 -23.50 45.68 -29.23
CA GLN A 54 -24.81 46.34 -29.22
C GLN A 54 -25.42 46.38 -27.81
N PHE A 55 -25.25 45.31 -27.02
CA PHE A 55 -25.67 45.26 -25.61
C PHE A 55 -24.93 46.32 -24.78
N TYR A 56 -23.60 46.39 -24.90
CA TYR A 56 -22.81 47.37 -24.14
C TYR A 56 -23.13 48.80 -24.59
N ALA A 57 -23.26 49.05 -25.91
CA ALA A 57 -23.64 50.36 -26.43
C ALA A 57 -25.03 50.80 -25.93
N HIS A 58 -26.00 49.88 -25.86
CA HIS A 58 -27.34 50.15 -25.33
C HIS A 58 -27.29 50.64 -23.87
N TRP A 59 -26.58 49.92 -23.00
CA TRP A 59 -26.49 50.27 -21.58
C TRP A 59 -25.63 51.51 -21.32
N GLN A 60 -24.57 51.74 -22.11
CA GLN A 60 -23.79 52.97 -22.06
C GLN A 60 -24.63 54.21 -22.48
N GLU A 61 -25.45 54.09 -23.53
CA GLU A 61 -26.38 55.15 -23.94
C GLU A 61 -27.45 55.39 -22.87
N HIS A 62 -27.98 54.33 -22.26
CA HIS A 62 -28.93 54.42 -21.15
C HIS A 62 -28.33 55.16 -19.93
N LEU A 63 -27.11 54.80 -19.51
CA LEU A 63 -26.39 55.46 -18.42
C LEU A 63 -26.10 56.94 -18.70
N SER A 64 -25.87 57.31 -19.96
CA SER A 64 -25.66 58.71 -20.34
C SER A 64 -26.90 59.58 -20.06
N ARG A 65 -28.11 58.99 -20.15
CA ARG A 65 -29.41 59.65 -19.99
C ARG A 65 -30.06 59.46 -18.61
N ALA A 66 -29.56 58.54 -17.79
CA ALA A 66 -30.11 58.21 -16.46
C ALA A 66 -29.98 59.36 -15.45
N LEU A 67 -31.08 59.85 -14.87
CA LEU A 67 -31.06 61.00 -13.95
C LEU A 67 -31.55 60.64 -12.54
N GLU A 68 -32.41 59.63 -12.40
CA GLU A 68 -32.98 59.22 -11.13
C GLU A 68 -32.35 57.93 -10.58
N PRO A 69 -32.31 57.72 -9.25
CA PRO A 69 -31.76 56.51 -8.64
C PRO A 69 -32.38 55.20 -9.13
N ASN A 70 -33.62 55.21 -9.64
CA ASN A 70 -34.25 54.01 -10.19
C ASN A 70 -33.75 53.67 -11.60
N ASP A 71 -33.26 54.65 -12.37
CA ASP A 71 -32.71 54.42 -13.71
C ASP A 71 -31.40 53.61 -13.66
N PHE A 72 -30.66 53.72 -12.55
CA PHE A 72 -29.42 52.96 -12.35
C PHE A 72 -29.64 51.53 -11.85
N LYS A 73 -30.78 51.24 -11.20
CA LYS A 73 -31.07 49.90 -10.65
C LYS A 73 -31.34 48.84 -11.71
N ILE A 74 -31.75 49.27 -12.90
CA ILE A 74 -32.07 48.36 -14.01
C ILE A 74 -30.84 48.04 -14.87
N VAL A 75 -29.74 48.77 -14.68
CA VAL A 75 -28.48 48.53 -15.39
C VAL A 75 -27.80 47.31 -14.76
N PRO A 76 -27.42 46.30 -15.55
CA PRO A 76 -26.84 45.09 -15.02
C PRO A 76 -25.51 45.38 -14.33
N ALA A 77 -25.41 44.97 -13.06
CA ALA A 77 -24.18 45.09 -12.29
C ALA A 77 -23.11 44.08 -12.75
N PHE A 78 -21.85 44.25 -12.34
CA PHE A 78 -20.74 43.38 -12.71
C PHE A 78 -21.06 41.86 -12.60
N THR A 79 -21.59 41.42 -11.46
CA THR A 79 -21.95 40.01 -11.22
C THR A 79 -23.16 39.56 -12.04
N GLU A 80 -24.08 40.48 -12.37
CA GLU A 80 -25.24 40.17 -13.19
C GLU A 80 -24.83 39.96 -14.65
N ILE A 81 -23.88 40.74 -15.16
CA ILE A 81 -23.26 40.51 -16.49
C ILE A 81 -22.56 39.16 -16.54
N ALA A 82 -21.79 38.81 -15.49
CA ALA A 82 -21.16 37.49 -15.39
C ALA A 82 -22.20 36.34 -15.40
N THR A 83 -23.30 36.53 -14.67
CA THR A 83 -24.41 35.56 -14.63
C THR A 83 -25.10 35.43 -15.98
N LEU A 84 -25.33 36.55 -16.69
CA LEU A 84 -25.89 36.56 -18.04
C LEU A 84 -25.00 35.77 -19.02
N HIS A 85 -23.68 35.97 -18.98
CA HIS A 85 -22.74 35.19 -19.78
C HIS A 85 -22.84 33.69 -19.49
N ARG A 86 -22.94 33.31 -18.21
CA ARG A 86 -23.07 31.92 -17.79
C ARG A 86 -24.40 31.30 -18.22
N ASP A 87 -25.52 32.00 -18.04
CA ASP A 87 -26.84 31.48 -18.42
C ASP A 87 -26.93 31.23 -19.93
N TYR A 88 -26.24 32.06 -20.72
CA TYR A 88 -26.17 31.93 -22.17
C TYR A 88 -25.48 30.64 -22.65
N ILE A 89 -24.73 29.93 -21.81
CA ILE A 89 -24.21 28.58 -22.13
C ILE A 89 -25.36 27.67 -22.59
N ARG A 90 -26.57 27.84 -22.05
CA ARG A 90 -27.73 26.98 -22.37
C ARG A 90 -28.35 27.25 -23.74
N GLU A 91 -28.07 28.41 -24.33
CA GLU A 91 -28.64 28.81 -25.63
C GLU A 91 -27.92 28.12 -26.80
N PHE A 92 -26.67 27.67 -26.60
CA PHE A 92 -25.96 26.87 -27.60
C PHE A 92 -26.58 25.47 -27.72
N SER A 93 -27.05 25.13 -28.92
CA SER A 93 -27.70 23.85 -29.22
C SER A 93 -26.74 22.66 -29.26
N SER A 94 -25.49 22.88 -29.70
CA SER A 94 -24.47 21.83 -29.81
C SER A 94 -23.61 21.75 -28.54
N LEU A 95 -23.32 20.53 -28.09
CA LEU A 95 -22.38 20.30 -26.99
C LEU A 95 -20.99 20.89 -27.26
N SER A 96 -20.50 20.76 -28.49
CA SER A 96 -19.18 21.28 -28.87
C SER A 96 -19.10 22.80 -28.68
N HIS A 97 -20.14 23.53 -29.09
CA HIS A 97 -20.20 24.98 -28.90
C HIS A 97 -20.37 25.37 -27.43
N ARG A 98 -21.16 24.62 -26.65
CA ARG A 98 -21.28 24.83 -25.19
C ARG A 98 -19.93 24.74 -24.50
N VAL A 99 -19.16 23.68 -24.78
CA VAL A 99 -17.84 23.47 -24.18
C VAL A 99 -16.84 24.55 -24.61
N GLN A 100 -16.79 24.87 -25.92
CA GLN A 100 -15.91 25.93 -26.43
C GLN A 100 -16.24 27.30 -25.83
N TYR A 101 -17.52 27.60 -25.60
CA TYR A 101 -17.93 28.86 -24.96
C TYR A 101 -17.54 28.89 -23.48
N ILE A 102 -17.66 27.77 -22.76
CA ILE A 102 -17.17 27.68 -21.38
C ILE A 102 -15.64 27.92 -21.33
N PHE A 103 -14.86 27.37 -22.26
CA PHE A 103 -13.42 27.65 -22.34
C PHE A 103 -13.12 29.12 -22.62
N PHE A 104 -13.88 29.76 -23.50
CA PHE A 104 -13.77 31.19 -23.73
C PHE A 104 -14.00 31.98 -22.44
N LEU A 105 -15.04 31.65 -21.67
CA LEU A 105 -15.36 32.31 -20.40
C LEU A 105 -14.29 32.05 -19.32
N LEU A 106 -13.74 30.84 -19.23
CA LEU A 106 -12.66 30.50 -18.29
C LEU A 106 -11.37 31.30 -18.55
N GLY A 107 -11.16 31.77 -19.78
CA GLY A 107 -10.03 32.62 -20.15
C GLY A 107 -10.21 34.11 -19.80
N GLN A 108 -11.37 34.53 -19.28
CA GLN A 108 -11.67 35.94 -19.02
C GLN A 108 -11.39 36.34 -17.57
N ALA A 109 -10.65 37.45 -17.39
CA ALA A 109 -10.39 38.03 -16.07
C ALA A 109 -11.67 38.49 -15.35
N THR A 110 -12.74 38.81 -16.10
CA THR A 110 -14.03 39.20 -15.55
C THR A 110 -14.83 38.04 -14.95
N MET A 111 -14.48 36.78 -15.29
CA MET A 111 -15.18 35.58 -14.81
C MET A 111 -14.51 34.92 -13.60
N LEU A 112 -13.48 35.54 -13.01
CA LEU A 112 -12.70 34.98 -11.90
C LEU A 112 -13.60 34.51 -10.73
N ASP A 113 -14.58 35.31 -10.32
CA ASP A 113 -15.51 34.97 -9.22
C ASP A 113 -16.47 33.81 -9.57
N MET A 114 -16.60 33.44 -10.84
CA MET A 114 -17.47 32.37 -11.32
C MET A 114 -16.70 31.15 -11.85
N MET A 115 -15.37 31.08 -11.70
CA MET A 115 -14.57 29.98 -12.25
C MET A 115 -15.02 28.60 -11.76
N ASP A 116 -15.28 28.44 -10.47
CA ASP A 116 -15.81 27.18 -9.91
C ASP A 116 -17.14 26.77 -10.56
N HIS A 117 -18.01 27.75 -10.77
CA HIS A 117 -19.31 27.54 -11.39
C HIS A 117 -19.17 27.11 -12.86
N LEU A 118 -18.26 27.75 -13.60
CA LEU A 118 -17.98 27.42 -14.99
C LEU A 118 -17.34 26.04 -15.15
N LEU A 119 -16.40 25.67 -14.28
CA LEU A 119 -15.80 24.34 -14.28
C LEU A 119 -16.83 23.25 -13.91
N TRP A 120 -17.77 23.56 -13.02
CA TRP A 120 -18.88 22.67 -12.72
C TRP A 120 -19.85 22.52 -13.89
N ASP A 121 -20.17 23.61 -14.58
CA ASP A 121 -20.97 23.58 -15.80
C ASP A 121 -20.27 22.79 -16.92
N LEU A 122 -18.94 22.95 -17.08
CA LEU A 122 -18.12 22.15 -17.98
C LEU A 122 -18.26 20.66 -17.66
N ASN A 123 -18.02 20.29 -16.39
CA ASN A 123 -18.12 18.90 -15.95
C ASN A 123 -19.48 18.27 -16.31
N ARG A 124 -20.57 19.03 -16.16
CA ARG A 124 -21.91 18.58 -16.54
C ARG A 124 -22.04 18.33 -18.04
N GLN A 125 -21.47 19.19 -18.89
CA GLN A 125 -21.49 19.00 -20.35
C GLN A 125 -20.72 17.75 -20.79
N LEU A 126 -19.59 17.44 -20.13
CA LEU A 126 -18.72 16.32 -20.52
C LEU A 126 -19.36 14.93 -20.31
N ALA A 127 -20.41 14.81 -19.51
CA ALA A 127 -21.05 13.52 -19.22
C ALA A 127 -21.69 12.86 -20.45
N ASP A 128 -22.23 13.66 -21.38
CA ASP A 128 -23.00 13.19 -22.55
C ASP A 128 -22.19 13.18 -23.86
N MET A 129 -20.87 13.44 -23.77
CA MET A 129 -19.97 13.61 -24.90
C MET A 129 -20.01 12.47 -25.92
N TYR A 130 -20.15 11.22 -25.46
CA TYR A 130 -20.19 10.04 -26.33
C TYR A 130 -21.52 9.79 -27.04
N GLN A 131 -22.60 10.48 -26.63
CA GLN A 131 -23.92 10.33 -27.24
C GLN A 131 -24.15 11.34 -28.37
N GLU A 132 -23.52 12.51 -28.27
CA GLU A 132 -23.78 13.64 -29.16
C GLU A 132 -22.69 13.87 -30.23
N LEU A 133 -21.48 13.33 -30.05
CA LEU A 133 -20.33 13.59 -30.92
C LEU A 133 -19.84 12.34 -31.67
N SER A 134 -19.24 12.55 -32.84
CA SER A 134 -18.49 11.51 -33.57
C SER A 134 -17.16 11.19 -32.89
N VAL A 135 -16.54 10.06 -33.25
CA VAL A 135 -15.27 9.59 -32.65
C VAL A 135 -14.15 10.63 -32.80
N ASP A 136 -14.03 11.26 -33.97
CA ASP A 136 -12.99 12.26 -34.25
C ASP A 136 -13.26 13.55 -33.46
N GLU A 137 -14.52 13.97 -33.33
CA GLU A 137 -14.89 15.13 -32.51
C GLU A 137 -14.64 14.89 -31.02
N VAL A 138 -14.84 13.66 -30.53
CA VAL A 138 -14.50 13.28 -29.15
C VAL A 138 -12.99 13.35 -28.92
N HIS A 139 -12.18 12.91 -29.89
CA HIS A 139 -10.73 12.99 -29.81
C HIS A 139 -10.26 14.45 -29.67
N ASP A 140 -10.66 15.33 -30.59
CA ASP A 140 -10.30 16.76 -30.54
C ASP A 140 -10.81 17.45 -29.26
N MET A 141 -11.97 17.01 -28.74
CA MET A 141 -12.53 17.52 -27.50
C MET A 141 -11.68 17.12 -26.29
N ILE A 142 -11.21 15.87 -26.22
CA ILE A 142 -10.33 15.40 -25.14
C ILE A 142 -9.05 16.25 -25.10
N ASP A 143 -8.39 16.44 -26.24
CA ASP A 143 -7.19 17.28 -26.34
C ASP A 143 -7.45 18.68 -25.76
N THR A 144 -8.50 19.35 -26.27
CA THR A 144 -8.83 20.72 -25.88
C THR A 144 -9.19 20.85 -24.40
N VAL A 145 -9.95 19.88 -23.86
CA VAL A 145 -10.33 19.84 -22.44
C VAL A 145 -9.08 19.68 -21.58
N PHE A 146 -8.23 18.71 -21.86
CA PHE A 146 -7.06 18.43 -21.01
C PHE A 146 -6.02 19.55 -21.07
N GLU A 147 -5.78 20.15 -22.24
CA GLU A 147 -4.95 21.35 -22.35
C GLU A 147 -5.47 22.50 -21.48
N THR A 148 -6.79 22.68 -21.45
CA THR A 148 -7.42 23.72 -20.63
C THR A 148 -7.32 23.40 -19.13
N LEU A 149 -7.59 22.15 -18.75
CA LEU A 149 -7.53 21.71 -17.35
C LEU A 149 -6.13 21.85 -16.73
N LYS A 150 -5.05 21.70 -17.52
CA LYS A 150 -3.67 21.90 -17.06
C LYS A 150 -3.46 23.27 -16.41
N ASN A 151 -4.13 24.32 -16.90
CA ASN A 151 -4.01 25.67 -16.36
C ASN A 151 -4.64 25.83 -14.96
N PHE A 152 -5.50 24.89 -14.55
CA PHE A 152 -6.27 24.96 -13.30
C PHE A 152 -5.81 23.95 -12.24
N ILE A 153 -4.80 23.12 -12.53
CA ILE A 153 -4.20 22.14 -11.60
C ILE A 153 -3.82 22.79 -10.26
N ASN A 154 -3.15 23.94 -10.28
CA ASN A 154 -2.63 24.57 -9.06
C ASN A 154 -3.68 25.32 -8.23
N THR A 155 -4.82 25.68 -8.83
CA THR A 155 -5.82 26.57 -8.20
C THR A 155 -7.14 25.85 -7.92
N HIS A 156 -7.58 24.95 -8.80
CA HIS A 156 -8.90 24.31 -8.75
C HIS A 156 -8.83 22.79 -8.95
N MET A 157 -7.76 22.14 -8.46
CA MET A 157 -7.49 20.70 -8.61
C MET A 157 -8.73 19.82 -8.35
N SER A 158 -9.51 20.12 -7.29
CA SER A 158 -10.70 19.35 -6.96
C SER A 158 -11.68 19.25 -8.14
N ILE A 159 -11.97 20.35 -8.83
CA ILE A 159 -12.93 20.35 -9.94
C ILE A 159 -12.30 19.78 -11.21
N VAL A 160 -10.99 20.00 -11.42
CA VAL A 160 -10.22 19.34 -12.49
C VAL A 160 -10.37 17.82 -12.39
N LEU A 161 -10.19 17.28 -11.19
CA LEU A 161 -10.36 15.87 -10.88
C LEU A 161 -11.80 15.37 -11.15
N ASP A 162 -12.83 16.16 -10.83
CA ASP A 162 -14.22 15.81 -11.18
C ASP A 162 -14.42 15.74 -12.70
N CYS A 163 -13.85 16.70 -13.45
CA CYS A 163 -13.89 16.69 -14.92
C CYS A 163 -13.22 15.44 -15.49
N VAL A 164 -12.02 15.10 -14.99
CA VAL A 164 -11.28 13.89 -15.37
C VAL A 164 -12.09 12.62 -15.11
N LEU A 165 -12.76 12.52 -13.95
CA LEU A 165 -13.61 11.37 -13.63
C LEU A 165 -14.79 11.26 -14.60
N THR A 166 -15.46 12.37 -14.89
CA THR A 166 -16.64 12.40 -15.76
C THR A 166 -16.29 12.01 -17.19
N ILE A 167 -15.28 12.67 -17.77
CA ILE A 167 -14.85 12.38 -19.14
C ILE A 167 -14.25 10.97 -19.24
N GLY A 168 -13.44 10.55 -18.24
CA GLY A 168 -12.88 9.20 -18.17
C GLY A 168 -13.97 8.14 -18.11
N LYS A 169 -15.03 8.32 -17.30
CA LYS A 169 -16.18 7.41 -17.26
C LYS A 169 -16.96 7.38 -18.57
N ALA A 170 -17.18 8.53 -19.19
CA ALA A 170 -17.91 8.62 -20.46
C ALA A 170 -17.15 7.86 -21.56
N VAL A 171 -15.83 8.03 -21.64
CA VAL A 171 -14.98 7.42 -22.66
C VAL A 171 -14.74 5.93 -22.40
N LEU A 172 -14.29 5.56 -21.20
CA LEU A 172 -13.85 4.19 -20.87
C LEU A 172 -15.00 3.17 -20.78
N LYS A 173 -16.25 3.62 -20.64
CA LYS A 173 -17.44 2.76 -20.77
C LYS A 173 -17.81 2.45 -22.23
N GLY A 174 -17.22 3.18 -23.18
CA GLY A 174 -17.40 2.94 -24.60
C GLY A 174 -16.71 1.66 -25.08
N ASN A 175 -16.75 1.44 -26.40
CA ASN A 175 -16.15 0.27 -27.05
C ASN A 175 -14.96 0.64 -27.97
N ASN A 176 -14.49 1.89 -27.94
CA ASN A 176 -13.47 2.36 -28.88
C ASN A 176 -12.08 2.35 -28.23
N GLY A 177 -11.28 1.34 -28.57
CA GLY A 177 -9.93 1.19 -28.04
C GLY A 177 -8.96 2.34 -28.35
N TYR A 178 -9.15 3.06 -29.46
CA TYR A 178 -8.34 4.24 -29.79
C TYR A 178 -8.58 5.36 -28.77
N LEU A 179 -9.85 5.70 -28.53
CA LEU A 179 -10.22 6.73 -27.56
C LEU A 179 -9.88 6.33 -26.12
N HIS A 180 -9.96 5.03 -25.78
CA HIS A 180 -9.53 4.53 -24.46
C HIS A 180 -8.04 4.79 -24.22
N LYS A 181 -7.20 4.46 -25.21
CA LYS A 181 -5.75 4.70 -25.09
C LYS A 181 -5.46 6.19 -24.97
N HIS A 182 -6.09 6.99 -25.82
CA HIS A 182 -5.91 8.43 -25.85
C HIS A 182 -6.30 9.11 -24.53
N ILE A 183 -7.47 8.80 -23.97
CA ILE A 183 -7.87 9.38 -22.67
C ILE A 183 -6.94 8.95 -21.53
N ILE A 184 -6.45 7.71 -21.54
CA ILE A 184 -5.51 7.22 -20.52
C ILE A 184 -4.18 8.00 -20.60
N GLU A 185 -3.66 8.23 -21.80
CA GLU A 185 -2.44 9.03 -22.02
C GLU A 185 -2.60 10.44 -21.44
N HIS A 186 -3.73 11.11 -21.69
CA HIS A 186 -4.00 12.44 -21.14
C HIS A 186 -4.18 12.47 -19.62
N ILE A 187 -4.81 11.44 -19.04
CA ILE A 187 -4.95 11.33 -17.58
C ILE A 187 -3.58 11.17 -16.92
N ILE A 188 -2.70 10.36 -17.51
CA ILE A 188 -1.34 10.14 -17.02
C ILE A 188 -0.49 11.41 -17.14
N ASP A 189 -0.60 12.10 -18.28
CA ASP A 189 0.11 13.36 -18.57
C ASP A 189 -0.35 14.54 -17.70
N LEU A 190 -1.57 14.50 -17.17
CA LEU A 190 -2.03 15.48 -16.16
C LEU A 190 -1.25 15.36 -14.83
N GLY A 191 -0.59 14.22 -14.60
CA GLY A 191 0.24 13.95 -13.44
C GLY A 191 -0.53 13.41 -12.24
N PHE A 192 0.19 13.15 -11.16
CA PHE A 192 -0.35 12.61 -9.91
C PHE A 192 -0.34 13.67 -8.81
N THR A 193 -1.38 13.69 -7.97
CA THR A 193 -1.44 14.59 -6.81
C THR A 193 -0.80 13.92 -5.59
N PRO A 194 0.42 14.30 -5.17
CA PRO A 194 1.06 13.74 -3.99
C PRO A 194 0.32 14.17 -2.70
N PRO A 195 0.54 13.48 -1.56
CA PRO A 195 -0.04 13.90 -0.28
C PRO A 195 0.45 15.27 0.21
N GLY A 196 1.54 15.78 -0.35
CA GLY A 196 2.21 17.01 0.08
C GLY A 196 3.09 16.80 1.32
N GLU A 197 3.63 17.89 1.87
CA GLU A 197 4.31 17.84 3.16
C GLU A 197 3.27 17.69 4.29
N VAL A 198 3.33 16.58 5.01
CA VAL A 198 2.51 16.38 6.21
C VAL A 198 3.02 17.32 7.30
N ARG A 199 2.30 18.41 7.54
CA ARG A 199 2.62 19.39 8.59
C ARG A 199 1.64 19.28 9.73
N ILE A 200 2.06 19.67 10.94
CA ILE A 200 1.18 19.74 12.09
C ILE A 200 1.00 21.21 12.47
N SER A 201 -0.24 21.68 12.46
CA SER A 201 -0.59 23.07 12.78
C SER A 201 -0.40 23.37 14.27
N GLY A 202 -0.45 24.66 14.63
CA GLY A 202 -0.41 25.11 16.02
C GLY A 202 -1.54 24.56 16.89
N ASP A 203 -2.67 24.19 16.27
CA ASP A 203 -3.81 23.53 16.93
C ASP A 203 -3.68 22.00 16.96
N TRP A 204 -2.49 21.47 16.67
CA TRP A 204 -2.13 20.05 16.62
C TRP A 204 -2.92 19.25 15.56
N GLN A 205 -3.36 19.90 14.47
CA GLN A 205 -4.02 19.24 13.34
C GLN A 205 -3.04 18.87 12.25
N ILE A 206 -3.31 17.77 11.55
CA ILE A 206 -2.51 17.37 10.38
C ILE A 206 -2.99 18.15 9.15
N GLU A 207 -2.08 18.88 8.51
CA GLU A 207 -2.28 19.57 7.25
C GLU A 207 -1.70 18.72 6.11
N VAL A 208 -2.57 18.30 5.19
CA VAL A 208 -2.25 17.51 3.99
C VAL A 208 -3.08 17.97 2.81
N ASP A 209 -2.64 17.67 1.58
CA ASP A 209 -3.42 17.99 0.38
C ASP A 209 -4.68 17.13 0.32
N LYS A 210 -5.84 17.76 0.49
CA LYS A 210 -7.16 17.11 0.44
C LYS A 210 -7.46 16.49 -0.92
N ASN A 211 -6.80 16.95 -1.99
CA ASN A 211 -7.01 16.41 -3.33
C ASN A 211 -6.28 15.08 -3.55
N HIS A 212 -5.29 14.72 -2.72
CA HIS A 212 -4.58 13.45 -2.84
C HIS A 212 -5.54 12.24 -2.75
N VAL A 213 -6.34 12.18 -1.69
CA VAL A 213 -7.33 11.10 -1.49
C VAL A 213 -8.38 11.13 -2.60
N LYS A 214 -8.85 12.32 -3.00
CA LYS A 214 -9.81 12.47 -4.10
C LYS A 214 -9.26 11.91 -5.41
N HIS A 215 -8.00 12.20 -5.74
CA HIS A 215 -7.34 11.68 -6.93
C HIS A 215 -7.27 10.16 -6.89
N LEU A 216 -6.89 9.55 -5.75
CA LEU A 216 -6.89 8.10 -5.60
C LEU A 216 -8.26 7.47 -5.81
N ARG A 217 -9.34 8.08 -5.29
CA ARG A 217 -10.72 7.61 -5.53
C ARG A 217 -11.03 7.55 -7.02
N ILE A 218 -10.69 8.61 -7.75
CA ILE A 218 -10.92 8.71 -9.19
C ILE A 218 -10.15 7.63 -9.95
N LEU A 219 -8.87 7.45 -9.63
CA LEU A 219 -8.04 6.42 -10.27
C LEU A 219 -8.62 5.03 -10.01
N LEU A 220 -9.01 4.71 -8.77
CA LEU A 220 -9.66 3.43 -8.45
C LEU A 220 -10.95 3.24 -9.24
N GLU A 221 -11.83 4.26 -9.28
CA GLU A 221 -13.08 4.20 -10.03
C GLU A 221 -12.87 3.98 -11.53
N LEU A 222 -11.91 4.68 -12.14
CA LEU A 222 -11.59 4.55 -13.57
C LEU A 222 -10.97 3.18 -13.87
N ILE A 223 -10.05 2.68 -13.04
CA ILE A 223 -9.48 1.34 -13.19
C ILE A 223 -10.58 0.27 -13.07
N SER A 224 -11.52 0.43 -12.13
CA SER A 224 -12.62 -0.51 -11.91
C SER A 224 -13.59 -0.68 -13.08
N ILE A 225 -13.67 0.27 -14.01
CA ILE A 225 -14.56 0.17 -15.19
C ILE A 225 -14.23 -1.08 -16.01
N ASN A 226 -12.96 -1.25 -16.35
CA ASN A 226 -12.43 -2.44 -17.01
C ASN A 226 -10.97 -2.63 -16.61
N PRO A 227 -10.69 -3.38 -15.53
CA PRO A 227 -9.34 -3.44 -14.98
C PRO A 227 -8.27 -3.92 -15.98
N LEU A 228 -8.63 -4.86 -16.87
CA LEU A 228 -7.70 -5.37 -17.88
C LEU A 228 -7.35 -4.33 -18.96
N GLN A 229 -8.35 -3.59 -19.45
CA GLN A 229 -8.12 -2.53 -20.44
C GLN A 229 -7.42 -1.31 -19.82
N ASN A 230 -7.71 -1.02 -18.56
CA ASN A 230 -7.20 0.16 -17.85
C ASN A 230 -5.95 -0.15 -17.01
N LYS A 231 -5.20 -1.20 -17.39
CA LYS A 231 -4.00 -1.64 -16.68
C LYS A 231 -2.89 -0.58 -16.60
N ASP A 232 -2.83 0.30 -17.60
CA ASP A 232 -1.85 1.40 -17.65
C ASP A 232 -2.12 2.44 -16.56
N LEU A 233 -3.39 2.73 -16.25
CA LEU A 233 -3.75 3.56 -15.10
C LEU A 233 -3.39 2.89 -13.77
N LEU A 234 -3.54 1.56 -13.67
CA LEU A 234 -3.10 0.82 -12.48
C LEU A 234 -1.58 0.90 -12.30
N ALA A 235 -0.81 0.67 -13.38
CA ALA A 235 0.65 0.79 -13.36
C ALA A 235 1.08 2.22 -12.97
N PHE A 236 0.51 3.24 -13.61
CA PHE A 236 0.73 4.66 -13.27
C PHE A 236 0.46 4.95 -11.80
N THR A 237 -0.66 4.46 -11.25
CA THR A 237 -1.03 4.69 -9.85
C THR A 237 -0.01 4.06 -8.90
N ILE A 238 0.42 2.82 -9.15
CA ILE A 238 1.40 2.12 -8.31
C ILE A 238 2.77 2.82 -8.36
N ILE A 239 3.23 3.21 -9.56
CA ILE A 239 4.49 3.93 -9.74
C ILE A 239 4.45 5.27 -9.02
N SER A 240 3.37 6.02 -9.18
CA SER A 240 3.18 7.33 -8.55
C SER A 240 3.15 7.25 -7.03
N LEU A 241 2.43 6.28 -6.47
CA LEU A 241 2.42 6.00 -5.04
C LEU A 241 3.79 5.57 -4.51
N SER A 242 4.58 4.86 -5.32
CA SER A 242 5.94 4.46 -4.92
C SER A 242 6.90 5.65 -4.93
N LYS A 243 6.69 6.64 -5.80
CA LYS A 243 7.50 7.86 -5.89
C LYS A 243 7.13 8.87 -4.79
N HIS A 244 5.84 9.07 -4.56
CA HIS A 244 5.33 10.17 -3.76
C HIS A 244 4.80 9.76 -2.38
N GLY A 245 4.66 8.46 -2.13
CA GLY A 245 4.04 7.95 -0.91
C GLY A 245 2.52 8.11 -0.91
N VAL A 246 1.92 7.75 0.23
CA VAL A 246 0.47 7.76 0.43
C VAL A 246 0.14 8.22 1.84
N PHE A 247 -0.86 9.09 1.94
CA PHE A 247 -1.43 9.51 3.22
C PHE A 247 -2.95 9.36 3.17
N ILE A 248 -3.49 8.55 4.08
CA ILE A 248 -4.93 8.32 4.23
C ILE A 248 -5.24 8.33 5.72
N SER A 249 -6.16 9.20 6.12
CA SER A 249 -6.69 9.24 7.48
C SER A 249 -7.81 8.22 7.65
N ASP A 250 -8.03 7.75 8.88
CA ASP A 250 -9.20 6.92 9.19
C ASP A 250 -10.52 7.64 8.85
N THR A 251 -10.53 8.98 8.94
CA THR A 251 -11.69 9.83 8.68
C THR A 251 -12.07 9.95 7.21
N ASP A 252 -11.16 9.60 6.29
CA ASP A 252 -11.43 9.62 4.86
C ASP A 252 -12.40 8.52 4.41
N LEU A 253 -12.62 7.49 5.24
CA LEU A 253 -13.45 6.32 4.90
C LEU A 253 -13.04 5.64 3.57
N PHE A 254 -11.76 5.70 3.23
CA PHE A 254 -11.22 5.15 1.97
C PHE A 254 -11.39 3.63 1.85
N GLN A 255 -11.72 2.95 2.96
CA GLN A 255 -12.20 1.57 2.95
C GLN A 255 -13.37 1.35 1.99
N LYS A 256 -14.26 2.34 1.85
CA LYS A 256 -15.42 2.27 0.94
C LYS A 256 -14.98 2.22 -0.51
N ASP A 257 -14.03 3.07 -0.87
CA ASP A 257 -13.46 3.15 -2.22
C ASP A 257 -12.72 1.86 -2.56
N VAL A 258 -11.94 1.31 -1.62
CA VAL A 258 -11.28 0.01 -1.77
C VAL A 258 -12.28 -1.15 -1.87
N SER A 259 -13.36 -1.14 -1.07
CA SER A 259 -14.44 -2.14 -1.20
C SER A 259 -15.10 -2.09 -2.57
N ALA A 260 -15.36 -0.88 -3.10
CA ALA A 260 -15.88 -0.72 -4.46
C ALA A 260 -14.91 -1.27 -5.51
N PHE A 261 -13.61 -0.98 -5.37
CA PHE A 261 -12.57 -1.51 -6.23
C PHE A 261 -12.48 -3.05 -6.20
N LEU A 262 -12.56 -3.66 -5.02
CA LEU A 262 -12.64 -5.12 -4.83
C LEU A 262 -13.93 -5.73 -5.40
N GLY A 263 -14.96 -4.91 -5.64
CA GLY A 263 -16.17 -5.28 -6.35
C GLY A 263 -15.98 -5.45 -7.87
N ALA A 264 -14.89 -4.94 -8.45
CA ALA A 264 -14.60 -5.04 -9.88
C ALA A 264 -14.07 -6.43 -10.29
N ASN A 265 -14.00 -6.70 -11.60
CA ASN A 265 -13.45 -7.94 -12.14
C ASN A 265 -11.90 -7.93 -12.10
N LEU A 266 -11.33 -8.12 -10.91
CA LEU A 266 -9.88 -8.03 -10.68
C LEU A 266 -9.10 -9.28 -11.11
N LYS A 267 -9.78 -10.40 -11.40
CA LYS A 267 -9.11 -11.69 -11.70
C LYS A 267 -7.97 -11.60 -12.74
N PRO A 268 -8.09 -10.86 -13.86
CA PRO A 268 -7.02 -10.78 -14.86
C PRO A 268 -5.77 -10.03 -14.40
N ILE A 269 -5.88 -9.18 -13.38
CA ILE A 269 -4.80 -8.32 -12.87
C ILE A 269 -4.67 -8.42 -11.35
N PHE A 270 -5.03 -9.57 -10.79
CA PHE A 270 -5.19 -9.71 -9.33
C PHE A 270 -3.86 -9.50 -8.60
N VAL A 271 -2.76 -9.97 -9.18
CA VAL A 271 -1.40 -9.79 -8.65
C VAL A 271 -1.06 -8.29 -8.53
N GLN A 272 -1.27 -7.52 -9.59
CA GLN A 272 -1.00 -6.08 -9.60
C GLN A 272 -1.99 -5.30 -8.73
N SER A 273 -3.24 -5.77 -8.66
CA SER A 273 -4.23 -5.23 -7.72
C SER A 273 -3.75 -5.40 -6.28
N LYS A 274 -3.14 -6.54 -5.92
CA LYS A 274 -2.51 -6.74 -4.61
C LYS A 274 -1.31 -5.82 -4.39
N HIS A 275 -0.49 -5.57 -5.42
CA HIS A 275 0.60 -4.59 -5.33
C HIS A 275 0.08 -3.21 -4.92
N LEU A 276 -0.98 -2.72 -5.59
CA LEU A 276 -1.62 -1.46 -5.24
C LEU A 276 -2.20 -1.49 -3.82
N LEU A 277 -3.02 -2.50 -3.54
CA LEU A 277 -3.77 -2.60 -2.29
C LEU A 277 -2.84 -2.66 -1.08
N ARG A 278 -1.68 -3.33 -1.17
CA ARG A 278 -0.67 -3.34 -0.08
C ARG A 278 -0.14 -1.97 0.30
N MET A 279 -0.24 -0.98 -0.59
CA MET A 279 0.20 0.39 -0.31
C MET A 279 -0.81 1.14 0.56
N PHE A 280 -2.09 0.72 0.59
CA PHE A 280 -3.13 1.43 1.33
C PHE A 280 -3.21 0.98 2.80
N PRO A 281 -3.04 1.89 3.77
CA PRO A 281 -3.13 1.57 5.19
C PRO A 281 -4.60 1.53 5.65
N VAL A 282 -5.47 0.74 5.02
CA VAL A 282 -6.94 0.81 5.22
C VAL A 282 -7.62 -0.50 5.60
N PHE A 283 -6.88 -1.61 5.71
CA PHE A 283 -7.45 -2.92 6.05
C PHE A 283 -7.63 -3.11 7.56
N PHE A 284 -8.43 -2.23 8.14
CA PHE A 284 -8.89 -2.29 9.52
C PHE A 284 -10.39 -2.02 9.57
N ASN A 285 -11.06 -2.55 10.59
CA ASN A 285 -12.51 -2.42 10.74
C ASN A 285 -12.91 -1.29 11.66
N GLU A 286 -12.02 -0.91 12.59
CA GLU A 286 -12.27 0.06 13.65
C GLU A 286 -11.73 1.43 13.24
N ILE A 287 -12.65 2.39 13.08
CA ILE A 287 -12.34 3.76 12.69
C ILE A 287 -11.94 4.54 13.94
N GLY A 288 -10.78 5.19 13.88
CA GLY A 288 -10.16 5.87 15.00
C GLY A 288 -9.37 4.92 15.92
N ALA A 289 -8.72 5.48 16.94
CA ALA A 289 -8.12 4.69 18.01
C ALA A 289 -9.15 4.43 19.12
N GLU A 290 -9.82 3.29 19.02
CA GLU A 290 -10.63 2.72 20.09
C GLU A 290 -9.96 1.41 20.62
N GLY A 291 -10.53 0.82 21.67
CA GLY A 291 -10.02 -0.41 22.27
C GLY A 291 -8.58 -0.36 22.81
N GLU A 292 -7.79 -1.40 22.50
CA GLU A 292 -6.43 -1.62 23.06
C GLU A 292 -5.46 -0.45 22.75
N ILE A 293 -5.57 0.18 21.58
CA ILE A 293 -4.70 1.32 21.20
C ILE A 293 -4.98 2.52 22.11
N ARG A 294 -6.27 2.81 22.35
CA ARG A 294 -6.71 3.91 23.19
C ARG A 294 -6.27 3.70 24.63
N ASP A 295 -6.45 2.48 25.14
CA ASP A 295 -6.10 2.14 26.52
C ASP A 295 -4.59 2.22 26.74
N ALA A 296 -3.79 1.63 25.84
CA ALA A 296 -2.33 1.65 25.93
C ALA A 296 -1.75 3.07 25.88
N SER A 297 -2.22 3.90 24.94
CA SER A 297 -1.79 5.29 24.81
C SER A 297 -2.25 6.19 25.97
N THR A 298 -3.44 5.94 26.52
CA THR A 298 -3.95 6.65 27.69
C THR A 298 -3.14 6.29 28.93
N ASN A 299 -2.88 5.00 29.16
CA ASN A 299 -2.05 4.54 30.27
C ASN A 299 -0.65 5.16 30.19
N LEU A 300 -0.04 5.21 29.00
CA LEU A 300 1.28 5.80 28.79
C LEU A 300 1.31 7.31 29.15
N ASP A 301 0.32 8.08 28.71
CA ASP A 301 0.19 9.52 29.03
C ASP A 301 -0.07 9.75 30.52
N GLU A 302 -0.97 8.98 31.12
CA GLU A 302 -1.38 9.12 32.52
C GLU A 302 -0.29 8.76 33.53
N MET A 303 0.67 7.91 33.16
CA MET A 303 1.87 7.67 33.97
C MET A 303 2.65 8.95 34.27
N SER A 304 2.58 9.97 33.42
CA SER A 304 3.21 11.28 33.64
C SER A 304 2.25 12.33 34.22
N GLN A 305 1.03 11.94 34.59
CA GLN A 305 -0.08 12.86 34.87
C GLN A 305 -0.31 13.86 33.72
N ARG A 306 -0.07 13.44 32.47
CA ARG A 306 -0.16 14.27 31.26
C ARG A 306 0.76 15.49 31.23
N LYS A 307 1.85 15.43 32.00
CA LYS A 307 2.87 16.50 32.05
C LYS A 307 3.99 16.29 31.03
N ASP A 308 4.10 15.10 30.46
CA ASP A 308 5.01 14.82 29.35
C ASP A 308 4.36 15.28 28.04
N ARG A 309 4.76 16.45 27.51
CA ARG A 309 4.10 17.01 26.32
C ARG A 309 4.26 16.15 25.08
N LEU A 310 5.41 15.50 24.91
CA LEU A 310 5.67 14.64 23.75
C LEU A 310 4.73 13.42 23.75
N ILE A 311 4.60 12.76 24.90
CA ILE A 311 3.68 11.63 25.05
C ILE A 311 2.21 12.06 25.04
N HIS A 312 1.90 13.22 25.62
CA HIS A 312 0.55 13.78 25.57
C HIS A 312 0.13 14.08 24.12
N PHE A 313 1.03 14.66 23.33
CA PHE A 313 0.86 14.89 21.90
C PHE A 313 0.61 13.57 21.16
N LEU A 314 1.46 12.55 21.35
CA LEU A 314 1.26 11.22 20.76
C LEU A 314 -0.14 10.68 21.04
N ARG A 315 -0.60 10.71 22.29
CA ARG A 315 -1.94 10.25 22.66
C ARG A 315 -3.02 11.05 21.91
N LYS A 316 -2.91 12.38 21.87
CA LYS A 316 -3.89 13.22 21.19
C LYS A 316 -3.98 12.88 19.71
N GLN A 317 -2.84 12.80 19.03
CA GLN A 317 -2.75 12.42 17.62
C GLN A 317 -3.38 11.06 17.34
N VAL A 318 -3.03 10.05 18.14
CA VAL A 318 -3.61 8.70 18.01
C VAL A 318 -5.13 8.74 18.19
N HIS A 319 -5.66 9.56 19.10
CA HIS A 319 -7.10 9.61 19.44
C HIS A 319 -7.94 10.46 18.49
N THR A 320 -7.38 11.52 17.89
CA THR A 320 -8.14 12.49 17.07
C THR A 320 -7.87 12.37 15.58
N GLU A 321 -6.64 12.05 15.20
CA GLU A 321 -6.16 12.05 13.81
C GLU A 321 -5.52 10.68 13.48
N SER A 322 -6.24 9.59 13.73
CA SER A 322 -5.70 8.24 13.55
C SER A 322 -5.24 7.99 12.11
N ASN A 323 -3.95 7.70 11.93
CA ASN A 323 -3.34 7.37 10.65
C ASN A 323 -2.00 6.62 10.86
N ASN A 324 -1.35 6.21 9.78
CA ASN A 324 -0.13 5.39 9.79
C ASN A 324 1.15 6.14 10.22
N THR A 325 1.21 7.47 10.17
CA THR A 325 2.40 8.25 10.55
C THR A 325 2.76 8.12 12.04
N HIS A 326 1.79 7.73 12.87
CA HIS A 326 1.99 7.49 14.31
C HIS A 326 3.00 6.37 14.60
N ILE A 327 3.18 5.43 13.67
CA ILE A 327 4.23 4.39 13.78
C ILE A 327 5.61 5.05 13.79
N THR A 328 5.87 5.92 12.81
CA THR A 328 7.12 6.68 12.67
C THR A 328 7.34 7.62 13.85
N LEU A 329 6.27 8.25 14.36
CA LEU A 329 6.34 9.09 15.55
C LEU A 329 6.82 8.28 16.77
N ILE A 330 6.27 7.08 17.01
CA ILE A 330 6.73 6.22 18.11
C ILE A 330 8.19 5.78 17.91
N GLU A 331 8.57 5.40 16.69
CA GLU A 331 9.96 5.02 16.38
C GLU A 331 10.95 6.15 16.69
N ARG A 332 10.60 7.39 16.33
CA ARG A 332 11.42 8.58 16.63
C ARG A 332 11.40 8.95 18.11
N ILE A 333 10.29 8.74 18.83
CA ILE A 333 10.24 8.90 20.29
C ILE A 333 11.17 7.87 20.97
N LEU A 334 11.14 6.61 20.54
CA LEU A 334 12.05 5.58 21.08
C LEU A 334 13.52 5.96 20.78
N ARG A 335 13.81 6.43 19.57
CA ARG A 335 15.14 6.90 19.21
C ARG A 335 15.57 8.06 20.09
N TYR A 336 14.70 9.05 20.31
CA TYR A 336 14.95 10.17 21.21
C TYR A 336 15.22 9.70 22.65
N TRP A 337 14.49 8.71 23.17
CA TRP A 337 14.80 8.12 24.48
C TRP A 337 16.20 7.50 24.51
N ILE A 338 16.75 7.03 23.41
CA ILE A 338 18.11 6.47 23.35
C ILE A 338 19.16 7.57 23.13
N THR A 339 18.99 8.41 22.12
CA THR A 339 20.02 9.38 21.70
C THR A 339 19.98 10.66 22.51
N GLN A 340 18.83 11.01 23.07
CA GLN A 340 18.53 12.33 23.67
C GLN A 340 18.64 13.48 22.66
N ASP A 341 18.72 13.15 21.37
CA ASP A 341 18.75 14.10 20.26
C ASP A 341 17.32 14.31 19.74
N PRO A 342 16.73 15.51 19.95
CA PRO A 342 15.36 15.77 19.51
C PRO A 342 15.27 16.01 18.00
N ALA A 343 16.37 16.32 17.28
CA ALA A 343 16.35 16.73 15.87
C ALA A 343 15.46 15.87 14.93
N PRO A 344 15.41 14.53 15.07
CA PRO A 344 14.50 13.71 14.27
C PRO A 344 13.01 14.00 14.48
N LEU A 345 12.60 14.66 15.55
CA LEU A 345 11.21 14.98 15.87
C LEU A 345 10.74 16.34 15.30
N GLU A 346 11.64 17.26 14.94
CA GLU A 346 11.33 18.68 14.64
C GLU A 346 10.18 18.88 13.64
N HIS A 347 10.17 18.12 12.55
CA HIS A 347 9.17 18.27 11.48
C HIS A 347 7.93 17.38 11.64
N ILE A 348 7.80 16.64 12.75
CA ILE A 348 6.69 15.70 12.99
C ILE A 348 5.97 15.95 14.32
N ILE A 349 6.31 17.03 15.00
CA ILE A 349 5.60 17.52 16.19
C ILE A 349 5.33 19.03 16.04
N PRO A 350 4.33 19.57 16.75
CA PRO A 350 4.05 21.00 16.74
C PRO A 350 5.16 21.80 17.44
N ALA A 351 5.28 23.09 17.07
CA ALA A 351 6.32 23.98 17.57
C ALA A 351 6.37 24.10 19.10
N ASP A 352 5.21 24.08 19.78
CA ASP A 352 5.16 24.19 21.24
C ASP A 352 5.66 22.91 21.96
N VAL A 353 5.53 21.75 21.31
CA VAL A 353 6.10 20.48 21.80
C VAL A 353 7.59 20.45 21.50
N TRP A 354 8.00 20.92 20.32
CA TRP A 354 9.41 21.05 19.92
C TRP A 354 10.20 21.89 20.92
N GLU A 355 9.73 23.09 21.24
CA GLU A 355 10.34 23.97 22.23
C GLU A 355 10.47 23.29 23.61
N ASN A 356 9.50 22.44 23.99
CA ASN A 356 9.52 21.77 25.28
C ASN A 356 10.56 20.64 25.40
N ILE A 357 10.90 19.97 24.30
CA ILE A 357 11.82 18.81 24.31
C ILE A 357 13.28 19.17 24.01
N GLN A 358 13.54 20.44 23.66
CA GLN A 358 14.91 20.94 23.44
C GLN A 358 15.74 20.90 24.73
N GLU A 359 15.12 21.17 25.88
CA GLU A 359 15.75 21.02 27.19
C GLU A 359 15.43 19.64 27.77
N ILE A 360 16.47 18.83 27.98
CA ILE A 360 16.33 17.47 28.53
C ILE A 360 15.95 17.58 30.01
N ASP A 361 14.74 17.14 30.35
CA ASP A 361 14.28 17.05 31.74
C ASP A 361 14.82 15.78 32.45
N GLU A 362 14.73 15.78 33.79
CA GLU A 362 15.19 14.65 34.61
C GLU A 362 14.49 13.33 34.22
N ARG A 363 13.19 13.40 33.88
CA ARG A 363 12.41 12.23 33.48
C ARG A 363 12.97 11.60 32.20
N THR A 364 13.29 12.41 31.20
CA THR A 364 13.84 11.96 29.92
C THR A 364 15.23 11.36 30.10
N LEU A 365 16.06 11.96 30.97
CA LEU A 365 17.37 11.41 31.31
C LEU A 365 17.25 10.01 31.93
N GLN A 366 16.38 9.85 32.93
CA GLN A 366 16.16 8.56 33.58
C GLN A 366 15.52 7.52 32.65
N GLN A 367 14.57 7.93 31.81
CA GLN A 367 14.01 7.08 30.76
C GLN A 367 15.11 6.60 29.80
N SER A 368 16.06 7.49 29.43
CA SER A 368 17.17 7.14 28.56
C SER A 368 18.09 6.08 29.17
N HIS A 369 18.43 6.24 30.45
CA HIS A 369 19.22 5.23 31.17
C HIS A 369 18.52 3.88 31.20
N ALA A 370 17.23 3.84 31.56
CA ALA A 370 16.45 2.60 31.59
C ALA A 370 16.35 1.94 30.20
N THR A 371 16.07 2.71 29.15
CA THR A 371 15.97 2.17 27.79
C THR A 371 17.31 1.64 27.27
N LYS A 372 18.42 2.35 27.52
CA LYS A 372 19.78 1.87 27.15
C LYS A 372 20.15 0.59 27.88
N GLN A 373 19.86 0.53 29.18
CA GLN A 373 20.11 -0.66 29.99
C GLN A 373 19.29 -1.85 29.49
N PHE A 374 17.98 -1.66 29.26
CA PHE A 374 17.09 -2.67 28.70
C PHE A 374 17.63 -3.25 27.39
N LEU A 375 18.06 -2.39 26.46
CA LEU A 375 18.61 -2.81 25.17
C LEU A 375 19.93 -3.56 25.32
N ALA A 376 20.83 -3.09 26.18
CA ALA A 376 22.12 -3.73 26.45
C ALA A 376 21.97 -5.13 27.08
N ASP A 377 21.10 -5.26 28.08
CA ASP A 377 20.86 -6.52 28.80
C ASP A 377 20.27 -7.60 27.89
N ASN A 378 19.58 -7.20 26.82
CA ASN A 378 18.96 -8.12 25.85
C ASN A 378 19.74 -8.27 24.54
N HIS A 379 20.87 -7.57 24.37
CA HIS A 379 21.66 -7.52 23.13
C HIS A 379 20.81 -7.13 21.90
N LEU A 380 19.98 -6.10 22.06
CA LEU A 380 19.11 -5.59 21.01
C LEU A 380 19.41 -4.13 20.69
N THR A 381 19.22 -3.76 19.43
CA THR A 381 19.03 -2.38 19.00
C THR A 381 17.55 -1.97 19.07
N ASP A 382 17.27 -0.68 18.94
CA ASP A 382 15.90 -0.16 18.82
C ASP A 382 15.15 -0.73 17.62
N THR A 383 15.82 -0.80 16.47
CA THR A 383 15.25 -1.37 15.25
C THR A 383 14.99 -2.87 15.39
N GLU A 384 15.93 -3.61 16.02
CA GLU A 384 15.73 -5.03 16.30
C GLU A 384 14.57 -5.26 17.27
N LEU A 385 14.46 -4.48 18.35
CA LEU A 385 13.37 -4.57 19.32
C LEU A 385 11.99 -4.42 18.64
N LEU A 386 11.84 -3.39 17.79
CA LEU A 386 10.60 -3.10 17.07
C LEU A 386 10.35 -4.02 15.85
N SER A 387 11.33 -4.88 15.52
CA SER A 387 11.21 -5.93 14.49
C SER A 387 10.75 -7.29 15.04
N LEU A 388 10.86 -7.50 16.36
CA LEU A 388 10.41 -8.73 17.02
C LEU A 388 8.89 -8.87 16.99
N SER A 389 8.37 -10.08 17.19
CA SER A 389 6.93 -10.25 17.43
C SER A 389 6.57 -9.86 18.85
N TRP A 390 5.35 -9.34 19.07
CA TRP A 390 4.90 -8.93 20.40
C TRP A 390 5.06 -10.04 21.45
N GLN A 391 4.78 -11.31 21.13
CA GLN A 391 4.93 -12.41 22.09
C GLN A 391 6.38 -12.57 22.58
N LYS A 392 7.38 -12.28 21.74
CA LYS A 392 8.79 -12.32 22.17
C LYS A 392 9.11 -11.15 23.09
N VAL A 393 8.66 -9.95 22.70
CA VAL A 393 8.86 -8.72 23.47
C VAL A 393 8.19 -8.83 24.84
N GLU A 394 6.97 -9.37 24.88
CA GLU A 394 6.23 -9.61 26.11
C GLU A 394 6.97 -10.55 27.08
N ILE A 395 7.56 -11.63 26.58
CA ILE A 395 8.38 -12.56 27.39
C ILE A 395 9.62 -11.85 27.96
N ILE A 396 10.28 -10.98 27.17
CA ILE A 396 11.42 -10.20 27.64
C ILE A 396 11.00 -9.31 28.82
N PHE A 397 9.89 -8.56 28.66
CA PHE A 397 9.37 -7.71 29.73
C PHE A 397 8.84 -8.49 30.95
N ALA A 398 8.30 -9.71 30.76
CA ALA A 398 7.80 -10.53 31.86
C ALA A 398 8.89 -10.99 32.83
N ASN A 399 10.15 -11.04 32.36
CA ASN A 399 11.31 -11.43 33.17
C ASN A 399 11.98 -10.24 33.89
N LEU A 400 11.47 -9.01 33.70
CA LEU A 400 12.02 -7.80 34.31
C LEU A 400 11.21 -7.36 35.53
N GLU A 401 11.87 -6.70 36.48
CA GLU A 401 11.16 -6.00 37.54
C GLU A 401 10.37 -4.82 36.96
N GLU A 402 9.09 -4.72 37.31
CA GLU A 402 8.19 -3.72 36.74
C GLU A 402 8.41 -2.35 37.42
N ASP A 403 9.41 -1.62 36.95
CA ASP A 403 9.64 -0.22 37.33
C ASP A 403 8.88 0.77 36.41
N TYR A 404 8.87 2.05 36.81
CA TYR A 404 8.18 3.11 36.08
C TYR A 404 8.64 3.27 34.62
N TYR A 405 9.94 3.20 34.34
CA TYR A 405 10.51 3.49 33.03
C TYR A 405 10.43 2.29 32.08
N ASN A 406 10.58 1.07 32.60
CA ASN A 406 10.37 -0.18 31.88
C ASN A 406 8.89 -0.35 31.50
N LYS A 407 7.97 0.03 32.39
CA LYS A 407 6.54 0.04 32.08
C LYS A 407 6.19 1.06 30.99
N ARG A 408 6.78 2.27 31.02
CA ARG A 408 6.63 3.26 29.93
C ARG A 408 7.16 2.73 28.60
N LEU A 409 8.34 2.13 28.60
CA LEU A 409 8.93 1.50 27.40
C LEU A 409 8.03 0.39 26.85
N LYS A 410 7.54 -0.51 27.72
CA LYS A 410 6.61 -1.58 27.35
C LYS A 410 5.33 -1.04 26.70
N LEU A 411 4.73 0.00 27.27
CA LEU A 411 3.52 0.62 26.72
C LEU A 411 3.78 1.31 25.37
N LEU A 412 4.92 2.00 25.21
CA LEU A 412 5.31 2.60 23.94
C LEU A 412 5.48 1.53 22.85
N CYS A 413 6.21 0.45 23.15
CA CYS A 413 6.33 -0.70 22.26
C CYS A 413 4.97 -1.32 21.95
N TYR A 414 4.11 -1.51 22.96
CA TYR A 414 2.79 -2.11 22.74
C TYR A 414 1.92 -1.25 21.81
N CYS A 415 1.90 0.07 22.01
CA CYS A 415 1.24 0.99 21.09
C CYS A 415 1.78 0.86 19.65
N HIS A 416 3.10 0.75 19.48
CA HIS A 416 3.72 0.54 18.17
C HIS A 416 3.25 -0.75 17.49
N PHE A 417 3.23 -1.88 18.22
CA PHE A 417 2.76 -3.15 17.67
C PHE A 417 1.28 -3.15 17.30
N LEU A 418 0.43 -2.48 18.09
CA LEU A 418 -0.98 -2.34 17.78
C LEU A 418 -1.22 -1.47 16.53
N LEU A 419 -0.45 -0.37 16.39
CA LEU A 419 -0.51 0.48 15.20
C LEU A 419 0.03 -0.25 13.96
N LYS A 420 1.10 -1.05 14.10
CA LYS A 420 1.60 -1.93 13.02
C LYS A 420 0.58 -2.98 12.58
N ASP A 421 -0.14 -3.61 13.52
CA ASP A 421 -1.24 -4.52 13.17
C ASP A 421 -2.35 -3.79 12.42
N LYS A 422 -2.69 -2.57 12.86
CA LYS A 422 -3.74 -1.77 12.22
C LYS A 422 -3.36 -1.32 10.80
N TYR A 423 -2.17 -0.75 10.61
CA TYR A 423 -1.80 -0.04 9.37
C TYR A 423 -0.79 -0.78 8.47
N ASN A 424 0.11 -1.60 9.03
CA ASN A 424 1.15 -2.30 8.27
C ASN A 424 0.83 -3.78 8.01
N LEU A 425 -0.37 -4.23 8.39
CA LEU A 425 -0.85 -5.60 8.14
C LEU A 425 0.08 -6.65 8.78
N ASP A 426 0.75 -6.30 9.86
CA ASP A 426 1.63 -7.19 10.60
C ASP A 426 0.96 -7.62 11.92
N PRO A 427 0.29 -8.79 11.93
CA PRO A 427 -0.52 -9.17 13.08
C PRO A 427 0.39 -9.46 14.27
N TYR A 428 0.17 -8.75 15.38
CA TYR A 428 0.89 -9.03 16.60
C TYR A 428 0.57 -10.42 17.13
N ASP A 429 -0.67 -10.94 16.93
CA ASP A 429 -1.08 -12.33 17.18
C ASP A 429 -2.08 -12.79 16.10
N ILE A 430 -1.62 -13.63 15.18
CA ILE A 430 -2.45 -14.11 14.07
C ILE A 430 -3.63 -14.97 14.54
N VAL A 431 -3.49 -15.77 15.60
CA VAL A 431 -4.58 -16.64 16.05
C VAL A 431 -5.67 -15.82 16.73
N LYS A 432 -5.27 -14.87 17.59
CA LYS A 432 -6.20 -13.91 18.21
C LYS A 432 -6.90 -13.08 17.14
N PHE A 433 -6.18 -12.62 16.13
CA PHE A 433 -6.75 -11.86 15.02
C PHE A 433 -7.81 -12.68 14.25
N LEU A 434 -7.46 -13.88 13.79
CA LEU A 434 -8.38 -14.74 13.03
C LEU A 434 -9.61 -15.15 13.85
N SER A 435 -9.50 -15.29 15.17
CA SER A 435 -10.63 -15.66 16.04
C SER A 435 -11.77 -14.63 16.08
N ARG A 436 -11.52 -13.40 15.64
CA ARG A 436 -12.54 -12.35 15.54
C ARG A 436 -13.50 -12.56 14.37
N TYR A 437 -13.15 -13.45 13.44
CA TYR A 437 -13.86 -13.65 12.19
C TYR A 437 -14.44 -15.06 12.10
N SER A 438 -15.66 -15.16 11.57
CA SER A 438 -16.38 -16.42 11.42
C SER A 438 -15.88 -17.29 10.26
N PHE A 439 -14.86 -16.84 9.52
CA PHE A 439 -14.27 -17.60 8.41
C PHE A 439 -13.62 -18.91 8.85
N PHE A 440 -13.16 -18.97 10.10
CA PHE A 440 -12.41 -20.09 10.65
C PHE A 440 -13.17 -20.66 11.83
N ASP A 441 -13.39 -21.97 11.83
CA ASP A 441 -14.00 -22.62 12.98
C ASP A 441 -13.01 -22.75 14.17
N GLY A 442 -13.53 -23.03 15.36
CA GLY A 442 -12.69 -23.16 16.56
C GLY A 442 -11.68 -24.32 16.46
N ASN A 443 -11.96 -25.36 15.67
CA ASN A 443 -11.05 -26.49 15.50
C ASN A 443 -9.86 -26.11 14.62
N GLU A 444 -10.11 -25.39 13.54
CA GLU A 444 -9.12 -24.80 12.64
C GLU A 444 -8.17 -23.87 13.41
N GLN A 445 -8.73 -22.97 14.23
CA GLN A 445 -7.96 -22.06 15.08
C GLN A 445 -7.07 -22.81 16.08
N ASN A 446 -7.61 -23.83 16.76
CA ASN A 446 -6.86 -24.64 17.72
C ASN A 446 -5.76 -25.48 17.05
N ARG A 447 -6.01 -25.98 15.83
CA ARG A 447 -5.03 -26.71 15.03
C ARG A 447 -3.88 -25.80 14.63
N LEU A 448 -4.17 -24.61 14.09
CA LEU A 448 -3.14 -23.63 13.73
C LEU A 448 -2.32 -23.21 14.95
N ARG A 449 -2.98 -22.90 16.08
CA ARG A 449 -2.32 -22.57 17.36
C ARG A 449 -1.37 -23.68 17.78
N SER A 450 -1.82 -24.94 17.74
CA SER A 450 -1.01 -26.09 18.12
C SER A 450 0.22 -26.27 17.21
N SER A 451 0.07 -26.09 15.89
CA SER A 451 1.17 -26.18 14.94
C SER A 451 2.20 -25.07 15.15
N LEU A 452 1.75 -23.82 15.37
CA LEU A 452 2.64 -22.68 15.66
C LEU A 452 3.41 -22.88 16.97
N THR A 453 2.74 -23.31 18.05
CA THR A 453 3.38 -23.59 19.34
C THR A 453 4.42 -24.71 19.25
N ARG A 454 4.15 -25.77 18.47
CA ARG A 454 5.08 -26.88 18.24
C ARG A 454 6.22 -26.56 17.27
N ARG A 455 6.24 -25.35 16.68
CA ARG A 455 7.17 -24.94 15.62
C ARG A 455 7.13 -25.88 14.40
N ASP A 456 5.95 -26.43 14.11
CA ASP A 456 5.70 -27.23 12.91
C ASP A 456 5.40 -26.28 11.74
N TYR A 457 6.46 -25.75 11.14
CA TYR A 457 6.36 -24.74 10.09
C TYR A 457 5.64 -25.26 8.86
N ASP A 458 5.96 -26.47 8.40
CA ASP A 458 5.34 -27.08 7.22
C ASP A 458 3.81 -27.14 7.36
N SER A 459 3.31 -27.67 8.49
CA SER A 459 1.87 -27.75 8.74
C SER A 459 1.25 -26.37 8.94
N SER A 460 1.95 -25.44 9.59
CA SER A 460 1.44 -24.08 9.84
C SER A 460 1.28 -23.30 8.53
N ILE A 461 2.28 -23.35 7.66
CA ILE A 461 2.26 -22.67 6.35
C ILE A 461 1.17 -23.27 5.47
N ARG A 462 1.10 -24.60 5.34
CA ARG A 462 0.06 -25.25 4.52
C ARG A 462 -1.36 -24.92 4.99
N GLN A 463 -1.60 -24.85 6.29
CA GLN A 463 -2.91 -24.46 6.82
C GLN A 463 -3.26 -23.02 6.44
N MET A 464 -2.34 -22.08 6.64
CA MET A 464 -2.58 -20.67 6.28
C MET A 464 -2.72 -20.44 4.78
N LEU A 465 -1.99 -21.19 3.94
CA LEU A 465 -2.17 -21.14 2.48
C LEU A 465 -3.56 -21.65 2.05
N ASN A 466 -4.08 -22.70 2.69
CA ASN A 466 -5.47 -23.14 2.45
C ASN A 466 -6.48 -22.05 2.84
N TYR A 467 -6.21 -21.29 3.91
CA TYR A 467 -7.04 -20.15 4.29
C TYR A 467 -6.98 -19.04 3.24
N ILE A 468 -5.79 -18.69 2.73
CA ILE A 468 -5.63 -17.74 1.64
C ILE A 468 -6.43 -18.18 0.41
N GLY A 469 -6.37 -19.46 0.02
CA GLY A 469 -7.16 -19.98 -1.10
C GLY A 469 -8.68 -19.78 -0.95
N ARG A 470 -9.21 -20.06 0.25
CA ARG A 470 -10.63 -19.82 0.58
C ARG A 470 -10.99 -18.33 0.51
N LEU A 471 -10.13 -17.47 1.04
CA LEU A 471 -10.32 -16.01 1.03
C LEU A 471 -10.23 -15.43 -0.38
N ASN A 472 -9.25 -15.84 -1.19
CA ASN A 472 -9.10 -15.42 -2.59
C ASN A 472 -10.32 -15.82 -3.44
N THR A 473 -10.91 -17.00 -3.17
CA THR A 473 -12.15 -17.42 -3.82
C THR A 473 -13.29 -16.44 -3.56
N GLN A 474 -13.39 -15.90 -2.33
CA GLN A 474 -14.41 -14.92 -1.97
C GLN A 474 -14.11 -13.52 -2.54
N ILE A 475 -12.84 -13.09 -2.47
CA ILE A 475 -12.41 -11.77 -2.99
C ILE A 475 -12.73 -11.68 -4.49
N LEU A 476 -12.46 -12.76 -5.23
CA LEU A 476 -12.65 -12.84 -6.68
C LEU A 476 -14.05 -13.30 -7.10
N ASP A 477 -14.96 -13.55 -6.16
CA ASP A 477 -16.35 -13.85 -6.50
C ASP A 477 -16.98 -12.62 -7.18
N PRO A 478 -17.52 -12.74 -8.41
CA PRO A 478 -18.16 -11.61 -9.10
C PRO A 478 -19.45 -11.14 -8.41
N LYS A 479 -19.99 -11.91 -7.45
CA LYS A 479 -21.18 -11.49 -6.70
C LYS A 479 -20.86 -10.26 -5.85
N PRO A 480 -21.71 -9.21 -5.92
CA PRO A 480 -21.55 -8.05 -5.06
C PRO A 480 -21.80 -8.44 -3.61
N THR A 481 -20.98 -7.91 -2.73
CA THR A 481 -21.10 -8.01 -1.27
C THR A 481 -21.63 -6.69 -0.72
N SER A 482 -22.36 -6.75 0.40
CA SER A 482 -22.90 -5.54 1.05
C SER A 482 -22.03 -5.13 2.23
N PRO A 483 -21.66 -3.84 2.34
CA PRO A 483 -20.98 -3.34 3.52
C PRO A 483 -21.95 -3.23 4.71
N TRP A 484 -21.38 -3.33 5.91
CA TRP A 484 -22.02 -3.01 7.17
C TRP A 484 -21.26 -1.86 7.83
N GLU A 485 -21.97 -0.80 8.17
CA GLU A 485 -21.39 0.38 8.81
C GLU A 485 -22.13 0.75 10.10
N ASN A 486 -21.38 1.10 11.13
CA ASN A 486 -21.87 1.69 12.35
C ASN A 486 -20.90 2.78 12.79
N ILE A 487 -21.08 3.97 12.23
CA ILE A 487 -20.13 5.09 12.32
C ILE A 487 -20.81 6.28 13.00
N TYR A 488 -20.16 6.84 14.01
CA TYR A 488 -20.66 7.95 14.81
C TYR A 488 -19.79 9.19 14.63
N TYR A 489 -20.44 10.36 14.57
CA TYR A 489 -19.80 11.66 14.54
C TYR A 489 -19.95 12.33 15.92
N LYS A 490 -18.86 12.76 16.55
CA LYS A 490 -18.95 13.44 17.86
C LYS A 490 -19.55 14.83 17.70
N ARG A 491 -20.51 15.18 18.58
CA ARG A 491 -21.26 16.46 18.57
C ARG A 491 -20.45 17.69 18.97
N HIS A 492 -19.26 17.50 19.54
CA HIS A 492 -18.37 18.59 19.92
C HIS A 492 -17.18 18.61 18.97
N ILE A 493 -17.26 19.48 17.97
CA ILE A 493 -16.13 19.95 17.18
C ILE A 493 -15.32 20.88 18.11
N ALA A 494 -14.66 20.32 19.12
CA ALA A 494 -13.69 21.09 19.89
C ALA A 494 -12.50 21.36 18.95
N ALA A 495 -12.33 22.61 18.55
CA ALA A 495 -11.26 23.08 17.65
C ALA A 495 -11.33 22.55 16.21
N GLY A 496 -12.49 22.53 15.56
CA GLY A 496 -12.59 22.33 14.09
C GLY A 496 -12.46 20.90 13.55
N ILE A 497 -12.12 19.89 14.37
CA ILE A 497 -11.89 18.50 13.90
C ILE A 497 -13.18 17.66 13.97
N PRO A 498 -13.70 17.14 12.85
CA PRO A 498 -14.77 16.14 12.85
C PRO A 498 -14.22 14.80 13.34
N SER A 499 -14.21 14.57 14.66
CA SER A 499 -13.80 13.27 15.18
C SER A 499 -14.91 12.22 14.94
N MET A 500 -14.56 11.19 14.18
CA MET A 500 -15.42 10.06 13.84
C MET A 500 -14.88 8.79 14.50
N TYR A 501 -15.78 7.89 14.88
CA TYR A 501 -15.43 6.59 15.44
C TYR A 501 -16.50 5.56 15.09
N GLY A 502 -16.15 4.28 15.17
CA GLY A 502 -17.08 3.20 14.94
C GLY A 502 -16.46 2.11 14.09
N MET A 503 -17.30 1.40 13.33
CA MET A 503 -16.85 0.27 12.54
C MET A 503 -17.36 0.32 11.10
N TYR A 504 -16.49 -0.03 10.18
CA TYR A 504 -16.84 -0.37 8.80
C TYR A 504 -16.39 -1.81 8.53
N ARG A 505 -17.28 -2.62 7.95
CA ARG A 505 -17.01 -4.00 7.61
C ARG A 505 -17.54 -4.29 6.22
N GLU A 506 -16.71 -4.85 5.37
CA GLU A 506 -17.13 -5.35 4.07
C GLU A 506 -16.41 -6.68 3.81
N PRO A 507 -17.14 -7.75 3.44
CA PRO A 507 -16.57 -9.10 3.39
C PRO A 507 -15.31 -9.25 2.53
N LYS A 508 -15.22 -8.60 1.36
CA LYS A 508 -14.04 -8.68 0.49
C LYS A 508 -12.85 -7.90 1.06
N LEU A 509 -13.09 -6.72 1.60
CA LEU A 509 -12.07 -5.92 2.29
C LEU A 509 -11.49 -6.67 3.49
N GLU A 510 -12.34 -7.25 4.34
CA GLU A 510 -11.91 -8.07 5.48
C GLU A 510 -11.08 -9.27 5.02
N ALA A 511 -11.55 -9.98 3.99
CA ALA A 511 -10.83 -11.12 3.44
C ALA A 511 -9.45 -10.72 2.90
N MET A 512 -9.35 -9.61 2.18
CA MET A 512 -8.08 -9.12 1.65
C MET A 512 -7.12 -8.69 2.78
N GLY A 513 -7.63 -8.03 3.81
CA GLY A 513 -6.87 -7.70 5.01
C GLY A 513 -6.34 -8.92 5.77
N MET A 514 -7.09 -10.03 5.78
CA MET A 514 -6.64 -11.31 6.32
C MET A 514 -5.56 -11.96 5.46
N VAL A 515 -5.73 -11.95 4.14
CA VAL A 515 -4.76 -12.50 3.18
C VAL A 515 -3.38 -11.86 3.39
N PHE A 516 -3.29 -10.53 3.42
CA PHE A 516 -2.01 -9.86 3.63
C PHE A 516 -1.36 -10.15 4.99
N ARG A 517 -2.14 -10.25 6.06
CA ARG A 517 -1.64 -10.62 7.40
C ARG A 517 -1.13 -12.06 7.42
N LEU A 518 -1.85 -13.00 6.80
CA LEU A 518 -1.42 -14.39 6.66
C LEU A 518 -0.12 -14.49 5.86
N GLU A 519 0.01 -13.75 4.75
CA GLU A 519 1.22 -13.69 3.92
C GLU A 519 2.43 -13.22 4.72
N ASN A 520 2.30 -12.14 5.48
CA ASN A 520 3.39 -11.63 6.33
C ASN A 520 3.84 -12.67 7.37
N VAL A 521 2.91 -13.42 7.97
CA VAL A 521 3.24 -14.50 8.90
C VAL A 521 3.93 -15.67 8.16
N ILE A 522 3.38 -16.10 7.03
CA ILE A 522 3.93 -17.21 6.23
C ILE A 522 5.36 -16.89 5.77
N ARG A 523 5.64 -15.66 5.31
CA ARG A 523 6.98 -15.23 4.89
C ARG A 523 8.01 -15.46 6.00
N ARG A 524 7.71 -15.03 7.23
CA ARG A 524 8.57 -15.28 8.40
C ARG A 524 8.73 -16.76 8.73
N LEU A 525 7.69 -17.57 8.52
CA LEU A 525 7.79 -19.02 8.75
C LEU A 525 8.64 -19.71 7.68
N PHE A 526 8.57 -19.26 6.42
CA PHE A 526 9.47 -19.72 5.36
C PHE A 526 10.93 -19.40 5.70
N GLU A 527 11.24 -18.14 6.05
CA GLU A 527 12.59 -17.72 6.46
C GLU A 527 13.13 -18.60 7.61
N ARG A 528 12.30 -18.87 8.63
CA ARG A 528 12.66 -19.75 9.74
C ARG A 528 12.83 -21.21 9.32
N SER A 529 11.99 -21.72 8.41
CA SER A 529 12.07 -23.10 7.93
C SER A 529 13.34 -23.32 7.10
N VAL A 530 13.66 -22.37 6.22
CA VAL A 530 14.90 -22.34 5.43
C VAL A 530 16.12 -22.17 6.35
N GLY A 531 16.04 -21.29 7.35
CA GLY A 531 17.11 -21.06 8.32
C GLY A 531 17.48 -22.28 9.19
N GLN A 532 16.62 -23.29 9.26
CA GLN A 532 16.91 -24.56 9.94
C GLN A 532 17.64 -25.59 9.08
N LEU A 533 17.91 -25.29 7.81
CA LEU A 533 18.68 -26.16 6.92
C LEU A 533 20.17 -25.90 7.12
N ASN A 534 20.94 -26.97 7.30
CA ASN A 534 22.38 -26.90 7.09
C ASN A 534 22.63 -26.93 5.57
N LEU A 535 22.99 -25.77 5.00
CA LEU A 535 23.33 -25.63 3.57
C LEU A 535 24.84 -25.59 3.33
N ASN A 536 25.67 -25.85 4.34
CA ASN A 536 27.12 -25.98 4.13
C ASN A 536 27.44 -27.22 3.29
N TYR A 537 26.65 -28.27 3.46
CA TYR A 537 26.65 -29.45 2.61
C TYR A 537 25.21 -29.99 2.47
N ILE A 538 24.88 -30.60 1.33
CA ILE A 538 23.55 -31.16 1.08
C ILE A 538 23.66 -32.67 0.92
N ASN A 539 23.04 -33.39 1.85
CA ASN A 539 22.83 -34.84 1.76
C ASN A 539 21.38 -35.17 1.36
N GLY A 540 21.05 -36.45 1.19
CA GLY A 540 19.69 -36.87 0.80
C GLY A 540 18.60 -36.54 1.83
N LYS A 541 18.93 -36.38 3.11
CA LYS A 541 17.98 -35.92 4.14
C LYS A 541 17.68 -34.43 3.96
N THR A 542 18.70 -33.59 3.80
CA THR A 542 18.57 -32.16 3.52
C THR A 542 17.85 -31.93 2.19
N MET A 543 18.20 -32.68 1.13
CA MET A 543 17.55 -32.59 -0.18
C MET A 543 16.06 -32.91 -0.10
N ARG A 544 15.65 -33.94 0.65
CA ARG A 544 14.23 -34.24 0.88
C ARG A 544 13.50 -33.08 1.55
N ARG A 545 14.15 -32.38 2.48
CA ARG A 545 13.57 -31.21 3.15
C ARG A 545 13.51 -29.99 2.22
N ILE A 546 14.53 -29.78 1.38
CA ILE A 546 14.54 -28.75 0.34
C ILE A 546 13.33 -28.93 -0.59
N VAL A 547 13.13 -30.15 -1.11
CA VAL A 547 11.99 -30.45 -2.00
C VAL A 547 10.66 -30.17 -1.31
N ARG A 548 10.48 -30.58 -0.05
CA ARG A 548 9.25 -30.28 0.70
C ARG A 548 8.99 -28.78 0.83
N ILE A 549 10.04 -27.98 1.05
CA ILE A 549 9.91 -26.52 1.13
C ILE A 549 9.54 -25.95 -0.25
N LEU A 550 10.17 -26.42 -1.32
CA LEU A 550 9.84 -26.01 -2.70
C LEU A 550 8.41 -26.40 -3.10
N GLU A 551 7.90 -27.55 -2.67
CA GLU A 551 6.49 -27.94 -2.84
C GLU A 551 5.52 -27.01 -2.11
N ILE A 552 5.93 -26.45 -0.96
CA ILE A 552 5.13 -25.44 -0.26
C ILE A 552 5.20 -24.09 -1.00
N TYR A 553 6.34 -23.72 -1.57
CA TYR A 553 6.45 -22.54 -2.45
C TYR A 553 5.58 -22.68 -3.70
N ASP A 554 5.61 -23.83 -4.38
CA ASP A 554 4.74 -24.12 -5.52
C ASP A 554 3.26 -23.99 -5.14
N PHE A 555 2.87 -24.60 -4.01
CA PHE A 555 1.52 -24.46 -3.49
C PHE A 555 1.15 -23.00 -3.16
N ALA A 556 2.09 -22.23 -2.62
CA ALA A 556 1.86 -20.81 -2.33
C ALA A 556 1.68 -19.99 -3.61
N MET A 557 2.51 -20.22 -4.63
CA MET A 557 2.42 -19.57 -5.94
C MET A 557 1.06 -19.82 -6.61
N GLN A 558 0.51 -21.04 -6.47
CA GLN A 558 -0.84 -21.36 -6.95
C GLN A 558 -1.92 -20.56 -6.23
N GLN A 559 -1.83 -20.40 -4.90
CA GLN A 559 -2.80 -19.58 -4.15
C GLN A 559 -2.72 -18.09 -4.52
N GLU A 560 -1.53 -17.64 -4.91
CA GLU A 560 -1.25 -16.26 -5.31
C GLU A 560 -1.56 -15.95 -6.78
N MET A 561 -1.92 -16.96 -7.58
CA MET A 561 -2.10 -16.84 -9.03
C MET A 561 -0.82 -16.42 -9.79
N VAL A 562 0.34 -16.77 -9.25
CA VAL A 562 1.67 -16.53 -9.84
C VAL A 562 2.32 -17.89 -10.15
N SER A 563 1.65 -18.71 -10.95
CA SER A 563 2.07 -20.09 -11.26
C SER A 563 2.96 -20.17 -12.50
N SER A 564 3.95 -21.08 -12.50
CA SER A 564 4.76 -21.39 -13.67
C SER A 564 4.77 -22.90 -13.91
N ASP A 565 4.25 -23.33 -15.06
CA ASP A 565 4.26 -24.75 -15.45
C ASP A 565 5.69 -25.28 -15.58
N ALA A 566 6.64 -24.43 -16.00
CA ALA A 566 8.06 -24.76 -16.09
C ALA A 566 8.64 -25.06 -14.70
N PHE A 567 8.32 -24.22 -13.71
CA PHE A 567 8.71 -24.44 -12.32
C PHE A 567 8.12 -25.75 -11.77
N SER A 568 6.81 -25.95 -11.90
CA SER A 568 6.14 -27.15 -11.37
C SER A 568 6.66 -28.43 -12.05
N THR A 569 7.00 -28.37 -13.34
CA THR A 569 7.62 -29.50 -14.07
C THR A 569 9.04 -29.79 -13.55
N ALA A 570 9.89 -28.77 -13.40
CA ALA A 570 11.24 -28.94 -12.86
C ALA A 570 11.21 -29.46 -11.41
N LEU A 571 10.25 -29.01 -10.60
CA LEU A 571 10.04 -29.52 -9.25
C LEU A 571 9.56 -30.97 -9.27
N ALA A 572 8.64 -31.34 -10.16
CA ALA A 572 8.19 -32.73 -10.30
C ALA A 572 9.34 -33.67 -10.70
N MET A 573 10.23 -33.22 -11.59
CA MET A 573 11.47 -33.92 -11.90
C MET A 573 12.31 -34.12 -10.64
N LEU A 574 12.54 -33.06 -9.85
CA LEU A 574 13.30 -33.13 -8.60
C LEU A 574 12.66 -34.06 -7.55
N SER A 575 11.33 -34.08 -7.43
CA SER A 575 10.61 -34.98 -6.52
C SER A 575 10.70 -36.44 -6.97
N SER A 576 10.60 -36.71 -8.28
CA SER A 576 10.72 -38.08 -8.83
C SER A 576 12.11 -38.69 -8.60
N VAL A 577 13.13 -37.84 -8.63
CA VAL A 577 14.54 -38.17 -8.39
C VAL A 577 14.78 -38.76 -7.00
N GLN A 578 13.98 -38.41 -5.99
CA GLN A 578 14.15 -38.97 -4.64
C GLN A 578 13.97 -40.49 -4.57
N ASN A 579 13.28 -41.07 -5.55
CA ASN A 579 13.04 -42.51 -5.64
C ASN A 579 14.09 -43.24 -6.50
N ILE A 580 15.00 -42.50 -7.14
CA ILE A 580 16.04 -43.04 -8.03
C ILE A 580 17.38 -42.96 -7.30
N SER A 581 18.09 -44.09 -7.19
CA SER A 581 19.22 -44.23 -6.27
C SER A 581 20.51 -43.48 -6.67
N ASN A 582 20.62 -42.97 -7.90
CA ASN A 582 21.91 -42.62 -8.51
C ASN A 582 21.87 -41.35 -9.40
N LEU A 583 21.41 -40.20 -8.91
CA LEU A 583 21.62 -38.94 -9.64
C LEU A 583 23.02 -38.38 -9.43
N SER A 584 23.59 -37.79 -10.49
CA SER A 584 24.83 -37.03 -10.40
C SER A 584 24.56 -35.61 -9.89
N LEU A 585 25.59 -34.97 -9.32
CA LEU A 585 25.51 -33.56 -8.90
C LEU A 585 25.26 -32.61 -10.08
N GLU A 586 25.74 -32.95 -11.27
CA GLU A 586 25.47 -32.19 -12.50
C GLU A 586 23.97 -32.16 -12.80
N GLN A 587 23.28 -33.30 -12.68
CA GLN A 587 21.84 -33.37 -12.88
C GLN A 587 21.05 -32.57 -11.83
N TYR A 588 21.51 -32.54 -10.57
CA TYR A 588 20.91 -31.65 -9.57
C TYR A 588 21.10 -30.18 -9.95
N LEU A 589 22.32 -29.77 -10.32
CA LEU A 589 22.61 -28.41 -10.77
C LEU A 589 21.72 -28.01 -11.95
N ASP A 590 21.56 -28.89 -12.95
CA ASP A 590 20.72 -28.65 -14.11
C ASP A 590 19.25 -28.41 -13.71
N ILE A 591 18.69 -29.24 -12.83
CA ILE A 591 17.31 -29.07 -12.35
C ILE A 591 17.16 -27.77 -11.54
N PHE A 592 18.12 -27.44 -10.67
CA PHE A 592 18.05 -26.19 -9.91
C PHE A 592 18.25 -24.95 -10.78
N ASN A 593 19.02 -25.03 -11.87
CA ASN A 593 19.10 -23.96 -12.87
C ASN A 593 17.75 -23.78 -13.58
N LEU A 594 17.07 -24.87 -13.98
CA LEU A 594 15.71 -24.77 -14.54
C LEU A 594 14.72 -24.12 -13.57
N LEU A 595 14.81 -24.43 -12.27
CA LEU A 595 14.01 -23.79 -11.24
C LEU A 595 14.34 -22.29 -11.13
N LYS A 596 15.62 -21.92 -11.13
CA LYS A 596 16.08 -20.52 -11.08
C LYS A 596 15.59 -19.72 -12.29
N ASP A 597 15.73 -20.28 -13.50
CA ASP A 597 15.27 -19.64 -14.73
C ASP A 597 13.75 -19.45 -14.72
N SER A 598 13.00 -20.42 -14.18
CA SER A 598 11.55 -20.32 -14.04
C SER A 598 11.14 -19.20 -13.06
N VAL A 599 11.89 -19.00 -11.98
CA VAL A 599 11.66 -17.90 -11.02
C VAL A 599 11.99 -16.55 -11.65
N ASN A 600 13.06 -16.45 -12.42
CA ASN A 600 13.40 -15.23 -13.16
C ASN A 600 12.30 -14.85 -14.16
N GLU A 601 11.73 -15.83 -14.89
CA GLU A 601 10.64 -15.53 -15.83
C GLU A 601 9.35 -15.10 -15.11
N LEU A 602 9.03 -15.71 -13.96
CA LEU A 602 7.92 -15.25 -13.11
C LEU A 602 8.10 -13.79 -12.66
N ALA A 603 9.32 -13.43 -12.23
CA ALA A 603 9.62 -12.05 -11.87
C ALA A 603 9.44 -11.12 -13.08
N ASN A 604 9.95 -11.49 -14.25
CA ASN A 604 9.81 -10.72 -15.48
C ASN A 604 8.34 -10.50 -15.87
N GLU A 605 7.53 -11.55 -15.85
CA GLU A 605 6.13 -11.51 -16.31
C GLU A 605 5.25 -10.66 -15.38
N TYR A 606 5.33 -10.88 -14.07
CA TYR A 606 4.39 -10.29 -13.12
C TYR A 606 4.89 -8.99 -12.47
N TYR A 607 6.21 -8.78 -12.40
CA TYR A 607 6.82 -7.66 -11.66
C TYR A 607 7.52 -6.64 -12.55
N TYR A 608 7.95 -6.99 -13.77
CA TYR A 608 8.63 -6.05 -14.69
C TYR A 608 7.76 -5.65 -15.88
N ARG A 609 7.38 -6.61 -16.74
CA ARG A 609 6.69 -6.35 -18.02
C ARG A 609 5.42 -5.51 -17.88
N PHE A 610 4.73 -5.62 -16.74
CA PHE A 610 3.51 -4.85 -16.47
C PHE A 610 3.78 -3.34 -16.32
N TYR A 611 4.96 -2.95 -15.82
CA TYR A 611 5.29 -1.57 -15.47
C TYR A 611 6.24 -0.89 -16.46
N ASP A 612 6.94 -1.66 -17.30
CA ASP A 612 7.95 -1.15 -18.24
C ASP A 612 7.45 0.00 -19.12
N SER A 613 6.22 -0.09 -19.66
CA SER A 613 5.65 0.95 -20.53
C SER A 613 5.49 2.27 -19.79
N GLN A 614 4.95 2.24 -18.58
CA GLN A 614 4.68 3.44 -17.80
C GLN A 614 5.95 4.04 -17.19
N LEU A 615 6.89 3.20 -16.75
CA LEU A 615 8.20 3.67 -16.30
C LEU A 615 8.97 4.33 -17.45
N ALA A 616 8.85 3.85 -18.69
CA ALA A 616 9.48 4.48 -19.84
C ALA A 616 8.95 5.91 -20.09
N ILE A 617 7.66 6.14 -19.84
CA ILE A 617 7.03 7.47 -19.96
C ILE A 617 7.50 8.38 -18.82
N THR A 618 7.55 7.88 -17.58
CA THR A 618 8.08 8.65 -16.44
C THR A 618 9.55 9.07 -16.61
N ARG A 619 10.33 8.37 -17.45
CA ARG A 619 11.74 8.70 -17.76
C ARG A 619 11.90 9.92 -18.67
N THR A 620 10.85 10.43 -19.30
CA THR A 620 10.95 11.57 -20.23
C THR A 620 10.71 12.94 -19.60
N ASP A 621 10.15 13.00 -18.38
CA ASP A 621 9.89 14.24 -17.65
C ASP A 621 11.13 14.69 -16.84
N ASP A 622 11.79 15.75 -17.32
CA ASP A 622 12.70 16.74 -16.69
C ASP A 622 13.82 16.29 -15.74
N ASP A 623 13.93 15.01 -15.42
CA ASP A 623 15.00 14.42 -14.62
C ASP A 623 16.15 13.96 -15.54
N SER A 624 17.39 14.11 -15.08
CA SER A 624 18.54 13.55 -15.79
C SER A 624 18.30 12.05 -16.04
N ARG A 625 18.61 11.51 -17.22
CA ARG A 625 18.38 10.09 -17.57
C ARG A 625 18.84 9.12 -16.48
N THR A 626 19.91 9.47 -15.77
CA THR A 626 20.47 8.74 -14.64
C THR A 626 19.52 8.69 -13.43
N THR A 627 18.86 9.79 -13.08
CA THR A 627 17.89 9.86 -11.98
C THR A 627 16.70 8.92 -12.22
N SER A 628 16.15 8.93 -13.44
CA SER A 628 14.99 8.09 -13.78
C SER A 628 15.35 6.59 -13.83
N GLU A 629 16.59 6.26 -14.21
CA GLU A 629 17.12 4.88 -14.13
C GLU A 629 17.26 4.40 -12.70
N ILE A 630 17.81 5.25 -11.81
CA ILE A 630 17.93 4.96 -10.38
C ILE A 630 16.54 4.73 -9.77
N PHE A 631 15.57 5.58 -10.11
CA PHE A 631 14.20 5.42 -9.62
C PHE A 631 13.55 4.12 -10.12
N ALA A 632 13.71 3.77 -11.39
CA ALA A 632 13.16 2.53 -11.93
C ALA A 632 13.78 1.28 -11.25
N GLU A 633 15.09 1.30 -10.99
CA GLU A 633 15.77 0.23 -10.25
C GLU A 633 15.25 0.16 -8.80
N GLU A 634 15.12 1.30 -8.13
CA GLU A 634 14.57 1.38 -6.78
C GLU A 634 13.12 0.89 -6.71
N PHE A 635 12.28 1.29 -7.66
CA PHE A 635 10.91 0.83 -7.78
C PHE A 635 10.86 -0.70 -7.88
N TYR A 636 11.63 -1.29 -8.80
CA TYR A 636 11.66 -2.74 -8.99
C TYR A 636 12.22 -3.49 -7.78
N ARG A 637 13.27 -2.97 -7.16
CA ARG A 637 13.83 -3.53 -5.92
C ARG A 637 12.80 -3.50 -4.80
N ASN A 638 12.10 -2.38 -4.62
CA ASN A 638 11.08 -2.24 -3.58
C ASN A 638 9.89 -3.16 -3.85
N LEU A 639 9.42 -3.24 -5.10
CA LEU A 639 8.34 -4.13 -5.52
C LEU A 639 8.67 -5.62 -5.26
N LEU A 640 9.88 -6.06 -5.64
CA LEU A 640 10.34 -7.41 -5.36
C LEU A 640 10.54 -7.66 -3.86
N SER A 641 11.02 -6.68 -3.10
CA SER A 641 11.17 -6.82 -1.64
C SER A 641 9.85 -6.93 -0.89
N ALA A 642 8.81 -6.24 -1.40
CA ALA A 642 7.47 -6.30 -0.88
C ALA A 642 6.71 -7.57 -1.32
N SER A 643 7.23 -8.28 -2.33
CA SER A 643 6.63 -9.51 -2.83
C SER A 643 6.52 -10.58 -1.75
N PHE A 644 5.44 -11.35 -1.78
CA PHE A 644 5.21 -12.40 -0.78
C PHE A 644 6.16 -13.60 -0.94
N LEU A 645 6.45 -14.01 -2.19
CA LEU A 645 7.12 -15.29 -2.47
C LEU A 645 8.45 -15.15 -3.23
N VAL A 646 8.51 -14.27 -4.23
CA VAL A 646 9.53 -14.31 -5.29
C VAL A 646 10.92 -14.16 -4.71
N GLN A 647 11.17 -13.12 -3.91
CA GLN A 647 12.49 -12.88 -3.34
C GLN A 647 12.96 -14.01 -2.40
N GLY A 648 12.06 -14.53 -1.56
CA GLY A 648 12.37 -15.62 -0.64
C GLY A 648 12.72 -16.92 -1.37
N LEU A 649 11.96 -17.26 -2.41
CA LEU A 649 12.21 -18.43 -3.26
C LEU A 649 13.51 -18.28 -4.04
N ASP A 650 13.75 -17.10 -4.61
CA ASP A 650 14.96 -16.79 -5.39
C ASP A 650 16.23 -16.93 -4.54
N ASN A 651 16.22 -16.32 -3.36
CA ASN A 651 17.31 -16.43 -2.39
C ASN A 651 17.54 -17.87 -1.95
N PHE A 652 16.45 -18.64 -1.76
CA PHE A 652 16.56 -20.04 -1.35
C PHE A 652 17.21 -20.91 -2.43
N ILE A 653 16.76 -20.81 -3.68
CA ILE A 653 17.33 -21.56 -4.82
C ILE A 653 18.79 -21.15 -5.05
N THR A 654 19.09 -19.86 -4.96
CA THR A 654 20.46 -19.34 -5.14
C THR A 654 21.42 -19.93 -4.09
N ARG A 655 21.03 -19.95 -2.82
CA ARG A 655 21.83 -20.57 -1.75
C ARG A 655 22.05 -22.07 -1.96
N ILE A 656 21.06 -22.77 -2.52
CA ILE A 656 21.20 -24.20 -2.85
C ILE A 656 22.19 -24.39 -4.01
N LEU A 657 22.09 -23.59 -5.07
CA LEU A 657 23.02 -23.63 -6.20
C LEU A 657 24.47 -23.34 -5.77
N GLU A 658 24.67 -22.37 -4.89
CA GLU A 658 25.98 -22.07 -4.30
C GLU A 658 26.54 -23.29 -3.55
N SER A 659 25.74 -23.90 -2.68
CA SER A 659 26.11 -25.11 -1.94
C SER A 659 26.43 -26.30 -2.86
N LEU A 660 25.59 -26.56 -3.87
CA LEU A 660 25.83 -27.60 -4.87
C LEU A 660 27.12 -27.35 -5.66
N THR A 661 27.38 -26.09 -6.02
CA THR A 661 28.59 -25.69 -6.74
C THR A 661 29.85 -25.85 -5.89
N GLN A 662 29.76 -25.53 -4.59
CA GLN A 662 30.85 -25.73 -3.64
C GLN A 662 31.15 -27.22 -3.46
N MET A 663 30.13 -28.06 -3.28
CA MET A 663 30.31 -29.52 -3.19
C MET A 663 30.94 -30.11 -4.46
N ARG A 664 30.60 -29.59 -5.65
CA ARG A 664 31.22 -30.01 -6.92
C ARG A 664 32.73 -29.79 -6.95
N ARG A 665 33.22 -28.73 -6.27
CA ARG A 665 34.65 -28.41 -6.19
C ARG A 665 35.38 -29.26 -5.16
N LEU A 666 34.71 -29.63 -4.07
CA LEU A 666 35.33 -30.32 -2.93
C LEU A 666 35.34 -31.85 -3.07
N PHE A 667 34.32 -32.45 -3.69
CA PHE A 667 34.17 -33.91 -3.73
C PHE A 667 34.40 -34.48 -5.13
N SER A 668 35.05 -35.65 -5.19
CA SER A 668 35.10 -36.47 -6.40
C SER A 668 33.71 -37.05 -6.73
N LYS A 669 33.49 -37.46 -8.00
CA LYS A 669 32.21 -38.03 -8.45
C LYS A 669 31.73 -39.22 -7.60
N GLU A 670 32.65 -40.07 -7.15
CA GLU A 670 32.34 -41.23 -6.29
C GLU A 670 31.95 -40.84 -4.86
N ASN A 671 32.56 -39.77 -4.32
CA ASN A 671 32.29 -39.31 -2.96
C ASN A 671 30.95 -38.56 -2.85
N ILE A 672 30.48 -37.95 -3.95
CA ILE A 672 29.17 -37.30 -4.03
C ILE A 672 28.03 -38.31 -3.81
N VAL A 673 28.07 -39.48 -4.46
CA VAL A 673 27.03 -40.51 -4.30
C VAL A 673 26.95 -40.95 -2.84
N LYS A 674 28.10 -41.16 -2.22
CA LYS A 674 28.19 -41.51 -0.80
C LYS A 674 27.66 -40.37 0.10
N LEU A 675 27.96 -39.10 -0.20
CA LEU A 675 27.46 -37.93 0.54
C LEU A 675 25.95 -37.78 0.42
N MET A 676 25.36 -38.07 -0.74
CA MET A 676 23.90 -38.06 -0.90
C MET A 676 23.24 -39.17 -0.08
N SER A 677 23.92 -40.30 0.11
CA SER A 677 23.45 -41.39 0.99
C SER A 677 23.75 -41.18 2.48
N TYR A 678 24.54 -40.16 2.83
CA TYR A 678 24.93 -39.86 4.20
C TYR A 678 23.73 -39.36 5.02
N ASP A 679 23.53 -39.96 6.19
CA ASP A 679 22.46 -39.62 7.14
C ASP A 679 23.05 -39.56 8.56
N PRO A 680 23.27 -38.36 9.13
CA PRO A 680 23.89 -38.19 10.46
C PRO A 680 23.15 -38.96 11.56
N ASP A 681 21.83 -39.07 11.45
CA ASP A 681 20.99 -39.75 12.45
C ASP A 681 21.22 -41.27 12.49
N ARG A 682 21.93 -41.83 11.50
CA ARG A 682 22.23 -43.28 11.43
C ARG A 682 23.57 -43.64 12.04
N LEU A 683 24.35 -42.67 12.51
CA LEU A 683 25.72 -42.90 12.95
C LEU A 683 25.79 -43.38 14.40
N PHE A 684 24.91 -42.84 15.24
CA PHE A 684 24.84 -43.13 16.67
C PHE A 684 23.43 -43.50 17.11
N PHE A 685 23.27 -44.62 17.81
CA PHE A 685 22.00 -45.02 18.41
C PHE A 685 22.15 -45.25 19.91
N HIS A 686 21.36 -44.56 20.73
CA HIS A 686 21.27 -44.90 22.15
C HIS A 686 20.58 -46.26 22.33
N LEU A 687 21.09 -47.08 23.26
CA LEU A 687 20.51 -48.40 23.53
C LEU A 687 19.12 -48.33 24.21
N TYR A 688 18.79 -47.21 24.83
CA TYR A 688 17.60 -47.01 25.66
C TYR A 688 16.45 -46.27 24.96
N THR A 689 16.71 -45.69 23.78
CA THR A 689 15.65 -45.05 23.01
C THR A 689 14.86 -46.07 22.21
N ARG A 690 13.53 -45.96 22.28
CA ARG A 690 12.60 -46.75 21.46
C ARG A 690 12.46 -46.09 20.08
N ASN A 691 13.39 -46.32 19.16
CA ASN A 691 13.33 -45.73 17.80
C ASN A 691 13.30 -46.80 16.69
N SER A 692 12.19 -47.55 16.59
CA SER A 692 12.15 -48.85 15.89
C SER A 692 12.15 -48.84 14.35
N ARG A 693 12.08 -47.69 13.67
CA ARG A 693 11.80 -47.68 12.22
C ARG A 693 13.01 -47.87 11.31
N ILE A 694 14.23 -47.58 11.77
CA ILE A 694 15.46 -47.60 10.94
C ILE A 694 16.47 -48.63 11.49
N GLU A 695 16.19 -49.16 12.68
CA GLU A 695 17.07 -50.04 13.43
C GLU A 695 16.99 -51.48 12.91
N ASN A 696 18.08 -51.95 12.31
CA ASN A 696 18.20 -53.32 11.84
C ASN A 696 19.56 -53.91 12.25
N GLN A 697 19.66 -55.23 12.19
CA GLN A 697 20.86 -55.96 12.60
C GLN A 697 22.08 -55.63 11.72
N VAL A 698 21.88 -55.24 10.46
CA VAL A 698 22.96 -54.86 9.53
C VAL A 698 23.59 -53.52 9.94
N LEU A 699 22.77 -52.57 10.37
CA LEU A 699 23.19 -51.24 10.78
C LEU A 699 23.85 -51.24 12.17
N LEU A 700 23.22 -51.91 13.13
CA LEU A 700 23.63 -51.93 14.54
C LEU A 700 24.68 -53.01 14.85
N GLY A 701 24.76 -54.06 14.02
CA GLY A 701 25.46 -55.30 14.35
C GLY A 701 24.69 -56.16 15.36
N SER A 702 24.98 -57.46 15.38
CA SER A 702 24.22 -58.45 16.17
C SER A 702 24.16 -58.13 17.66
N LYS A 703 25.28 -57.74 18.28
CA LYS A 703 25.36 -57.51 19.73
C LYS A 703 24.45 -56.35 20.18
N ALA A 704 24.58 -55.20 19.53
CA ALA A 704 23.78 -54.02 19.84
C ALA A 704 22.29 -54.24 19.53
N PHE A 705 21.98 -54.91 18.40
CA PHE A 705 20.60 -55.25 18.04
C PHE A 705 19.92 -56.11 19.12
N PHE A 706 20.61 -57.14 19.63
CA PHE A 706 20.06 -57.99 20.69
C PHE A 706 19.99 -57.30 22.05
N LEU A 707 20.95 -56.45 22.42
CA LEU A 707 20.86 -55.62 23.64
C LEU A 707 19.63 -54.72 23.61
N LYS A 708 19.35 -54.09 22.46
CA LYS A 708 18.16 -53.27 22.29
C LYS A 708 16.86 -54.08 22.36
N ARG A 709 16.84 -55.29 21.80
CA ARG A 709 15.72 -56.22 21.94
C ARG A 709 15.52 -56.67 23.38
N MET A 710 16.57 -56.98 24.11
CA MET A 710 16.50 -57.31 25.55
C MET A 710 15.87 -56.15 26.33
N HIS A 711 16.29 -54.91 26.06
CA HIS A 711 15.68 -53.73 26.66
C HIS A 711 14.19 -53.55 26.31
N GLN A 712 13.80 -53.85 25.06
CA GLN A 712 12.38 -53.85 24.64
C GLN A 712 11.55 -54.88 25.41
N TYR A 713 12.15 -56.00 25.80
CA TYR A 713 11.54 -57.02 26.67
C TYR A 713 11.74 -56.73 28.17
N GLU A 714 12.08 -55.49 28.53
CA GLU A 714 12.24 -55.02 29.91
C GLU A 714 13.38 -55.69 30.70
N PHE A 715 14.31 -56.36 30.02
CA PHE A 715 15.53 -56.85 30.65
C PHE A 715 16.51 -55.71 30.92
N PRO A 716 17.26 -55.77 32.04
CA PRO A 716 18.31 -54.80 32.34
C PRO A 716 19.46 -54.97 31.35
N ILE A 717 19.88 -53.86 30.75
CA ILE A 717 21.07 -53.77 29.89
C ILE A 717 22.03 -52.71 30.47
N PRO A 718 23.32 -52.70 30.09
CA PRO A 718 24.25 -51.65 30.50
C PRO A 718 23.99 -50.31 29.78
N PRO A 719 24.24 -49.14 30.42
CA PRO A 719 24.10 -47.83 29.79
C PRO A 719 25.07 -47.69 28.60
N GLY A 720 24.63 -47.10 27.49
CA GLY A 720 25.50 -46.90 26.34
C GLY A 720 24.81 -46.51 25.03
N PHE A 721 25.62 -46.26 24.02
CA PHE A 721 25.22 -45.99 22.64
C PHE A 721 26.03 -46.87 21.67
N VAL A 722 25.56 -46.94 20.44
CA VAL A 722 26.08 -47.79 19.36
C VAL A 722 26.63 -46.90 18.28
N ILE A 723 27.88 -47.13 17.89
CA ILE A 723 28.47 -46.57 16.67
C ILE A 723 28.19 -47.54 15.53
N THR A 724 27.54 -47.09 14.47
CA THR A 724 27.08 -47.97 13.39
C THR A 724 28.14 -48.20 12.33
N THR A 725 27.89 -49.20 11.48
CA THR A 725 28.73 -49.49 10.31
C THR A 725 28.74 -48.36 9.27
N ASP A 726 27.73 -47.47 9.30
CA ASP A 726 27.66 -46.31 8.41
C ASP A 726 28.72 -45.25 8.71
N LEU A 727 29.17 -45.11 9.96
CA LEU A 727 30.31 -44.23 10.30
C LEU A 727 31.58 -44.67 9.59
N PHE A 728 31.88 -45.98 9.60
CA PHE A 728 33.06 -46.52 8.93
C PHE A 728 32.98 -46.38 7.41
N ARG A 729 31.78 -46.55 6.82
CA ARG A 729 31.55 -46.41 5.37
C ARG A 729 31.73 -44.97 4.89
N ASN A 730 31.36 -44.00 5.71
CA ASN A 730 31.38 -42.58 5.35
C ASN A 730 32.60 -41.81 5.89
N ARG A 731 33.56 -42.49 6.54
CA ARG A 731 34.74 -41.87 7.17
C ARG A 731 35.54 -40.94 6.26
N GLU A 732 35.66 -41.29 4.97
CA GLU A 732 36.41 -40.48 4.01
C GLU A 732 35.70 -39.15 3.76
N ILE A 733 34.36 -39.16 3.66
CA ILE A 733 33.56 -37.95 3.48
C ILE A 733 33.63 -37.07 4.73
N ILE A 734 33.50 -37.69 5.91
CA ILE A 734 33.55 -37.00 7.20
C ILE A 734 34.88 -36.26 7.35
N ASN A 735 36.00 -36.89 6.99
CA ASN A 735 37.33 -36.29 7.07
C ASN A 735 37.63 -35.27 5.96
N THR A 736 36.85 -35.25 4.87
CA THR A 736 37.09 -34.36 3.72
C THR A 736 36.43 -32.99 3.89
N HIS A 737 35.32 -32.90 4.63
CA HIS A 737 34.57 -31.65 4.79
C HIS A 737 34.73 -31.08 6.21
N PRO A 738 35.26 -29.86 6.38
CA PRO A 738 35.49 -29.25 7.69
C PRO A 738 34.24 -29.21 8.56
N ASP A 739 33.10 -28.84 7.97
CA ASP A 739 31.83 -28.75 8.72
C ASP A 739 31.28 -30.13 9.12
N ILE A 740 31.40 -31.15 8.26
CA ILE A 740 30.98 -32.51 8.62
C ILE A 740 31.88 -33.02 9.74
N SER A 741 33.20 -32.77 9.66
CA SER A 741 34.12 -33.13 10.73
C SER A 741 33.84 -32.39 12.05
N SER A 742 33.31 -31.17 12.01
CA SER A 742 32.98 -30.39 13.22
C SER A 742 31.70 -30.83 13.93
N GLU A 743 30.85 -31.63 13.26
CA GLU A 743 29.65 -32.24 13.84
C GLU A 743 29.98 -33.46 14.75
N PHE A 744 31.22 -33.95 14.72
CA PHE A 744 31.74 -35.07 15.53
C PHE A 744 32.75 -34.58 16.55
#